data_AF-A0A7Y2A7U5-F1
#
_entry.id   AF-A0A7Y2A7U5-F1
#
_cell.length_a   1.000
_cell.length_b   1.000
_cell.length_c   1.000
_cell.angle_alpha   90.00
_cell.angle_beta   90.00
_cell.angle_gamma   90.00
#
_symmetry.space_group_name_H-M   'P 1'
#
loop_
_entity.id
_entity.type
_entity.pdbx_description
1 polymer ?
#
loop_
_entity_poly.entity_id
_entity_poly.type
_entity_poly.pdbx_seq_one_letter_code
_entity_poly.pdbx_strand_id
1 'polypeptide(L)'
;MRNLYFRTLLVLCLSLGSGSLIAQDYFLNDKGPFDPSIPSPEEFLGYPIGEQHTRHDQIVAYFDRLAELSDRASITSYGKTHEHRKLVMLTVTSPNHLANLSALQQEHLKFVDTKQTVTNYNEVPVFIQLGYNVHGNEPSSSEAALLTAYTLVASQNTEVLNYLNNSVIFIDPTINPDGRDRHTQWVNQFQGSPLVSDGNDAEHNEAWPRGRTNHYWFDLNRDWLLAVHPESQGKLKWYHQWYPNVVTDFHEMGTNSTYFFEPMKPIGSFDPIMPKENYEDLNDTFAPYFSGALDEIGSFYFTKEAFDGTYPGYGSSYPDLQGGLALLFEQASSRGHLQDTEYGTISFPFTIRNQYVSSMATIKAAVENKAMLREYQQEFFQSAIKSNANDVVAYEFGDDYDMNRNKAFVDYLLAHQIDVYKDGGKYVVPTKQPQQRMVQTMFETYSKYRDSVFYDASAWSVANFYNMKSSPRKNVNLTNKVTNTENIVNVVPVVKSNYAYIMDWDDYYAPAALHHMQSKGLKVAAAFKPFSVGTNAGAKDFHYGSIMVPVSKQEKTSAEVFEIVQEAQTKFNVPLYAANTGFSLSGVDLGSRNLQYIEAPKAAMIIGEGVNSYEAGEVWHLLDTRVEMPITKIRSEMFDRVSLSDYNTLVMVSTWGSTIDSIQQKKIKDWVAQGNTLITIAGASKWAVES
;
A
#
# COMPACT_ATOMS: atom_id res chain seq x y z
N MET A 1 -2.16 75.65 -2.13
CA MET A 1 -2.12 74.48 -3.02
C MET A 1 -1.15 73.41 -2.49
N ARG A 2 -1.38 72.90 -1.27
CA ARG A 2 -0.50 71.89 -0.66
C ARG A 2 -1.28 71.14 0.42
N ASN A 3 -2.47 70.63 0.08
CA ASN A 3 -3.30 69.80 0.97
C ASN A 3 -4.33 68.93 0.21
N LEU A 4 -4.30 68.90 -1.13
CA LEU A 4 -5.24 68.11 -1.93
C LEU A 4 -4.64 66.80 -2.48
N TYR A 5 -3.30 66.66 -2.48
CA TYR A 5 -2.63 65.46 -3.02
C TYR A 5 -2.46 64.32 -2.00
N PHE A 6 -2.61 64.58 -0.71
CA PHE A 6 -2.43 63.55 0.33
C PHE A 6 -3.70 62.72 0.61
N ARG A 7 -4.89 63.22 0.21
CA ARG A 7 -6.15 62.47 0.37
C ARG A 7 -6.44 61.51 -0.78
N THR A 8 -5.90 61.76 -1.97
CA THR A 8 -6.10 60.88 -3.14
C THR A 8 -5.16 59.67 -3.12
N LEU A 9 -4.00 59.76 -2.46
CA LEU A 9 -3.11 58.61 -2.29
C LEU A 9 -3.60 57.59 -1.24
N LEU A 10 -4.34 58.05 -0.22
CA LEU A 10 -4.85 57.15 0.83
C LEU A 10 -6.05 56.31 0.37
N VAL A 11 -6.82 56.79 -0.61
CA VAL A 11 -7.96 56.04 -1.19
C VAL A 11 -7.48 55.03 -2.24
N LEU A 12 -6.35 55.25 -2.90
CA LEU A 12 -5.79 54.31 -3.88
C LEU A 12 -5.02 53.14 -3.24
N CYS A 13 -4.57 53.26 -1.99
CA CYS A 13 -3.98 52.15 -1.23
C CYS A 13 -5.02 51.27 -0.51
N LEU A 14 -6.28 51.70 -0.41
CA LEU A 14 -7.38 50.92 0.19
C LEU A 14 -8.17 50.09 -0.84
N SER A 15 -7.88 50.22 -2.14
CA SER A 15 -8.52 49.47 -3.23
C SER A 15 -7.67 48.33 -3.80
N LEU A 16 -6.54 47.99 -3.16
CA LEU A 16 -5.66 46.86 -3.57
C LEU A 16 -5.83 45.60 -2.70
N GLY A 17 -6.79 45.59 -1.78
CA GLY A 17 -7.08 44.44 -0.90
C GLY A 17 -8.31 43.62 -1.30
N SER A 18 -8.82 43.77 -2.52
CA SER A 18 -10.10 43.14 -2.95
C SER A 18 -9.94 42.07 -4.04
N GLY A 19 -8.71 41.75 -4.45
CA GLY A 19 -8.46 40.76 -5.50
C GLY A 19 -8.58 39.30 -5.04
N SER A 20 -8.48 39.04 -3.74
CA SER A 20 -8.38 37.69 -3.17
C SER A 20 -9.72 37.00 -2.90
N LEU A 21 -10.85 37.72 -2.97
CA LEU A 21 -12.15 37.11 -2.69
C LEU A 21 -12.72 36.29 -3.87
N ILE A 22 -12.18 36.44 -5.08
CA ILE A 22 -12.81 35.89 -6.30
C ILE A 22 -12.34 34.45 -6.63
N ALA A 23 -11.13 34.05 -6.24
CA ALA A 23 -10.56 32.78 -6.67
C ALA A 23 -11.21 31.57 -5.96
N GLN A 24 -11.47 31.68 -4.66
CA GLN A 24 -12.06 30.61 -3.87
C GLN A 24 -13.57 30.41 -4.14
N ASP A 25 -14.26 31.44 -4.62
CA ASP A 25 -15.69 31.39 -5.00
C ASP A 25 -15.97 30.33 -6.07
N TYR A 26 -14.99 30.05 -6.94
CA TYR A 26 -15.09 28.99 -7.94
C TYR A 26 -15.40 27.61 -7.33
N PHE A 27 -14.96 27.37 -6.09
CA PHE A 27 -15.19 26.14 -5.35
C PHE A 27 -16.29 26.27 -4.29
N LEU A 28 -16.39 27.41 -3.61
CA LEU A 28 -17.05 27.51 -2.31
C LEU A 28 -18.32 28.39 -2.28
N ASN A 29 -18.70 29.02 -3.39
CA ASN A 29 -19.74 30.07 -3.43
C ASN A 29 -21.11 29.60 -2.85
N ASP A 30 -21.47 28.33 -3.00
CA ASP A 30 -22.74 27.78 -2.50
C ASP A 30 -22.68 27.25 -1.06
N LYS A 31 -21.50 27.23 -0.43
CA LYS A 31 -21.29 26.68 0.93
C LYS A 31 -21.11 27.75 2.01
N GLY A 32 -21.31 29.03 1.69
CA GLY A 32 -21.30 30.11 2.68
C GLY A 32 -22.54 30.15 3.59
N PRO A 33 -22.54 31.01 4.63
CA PRO A 33 -21.40 31.81 5.09
C PRO A 33 -20.38 30.96 5.85
N PHE A 34 -19.11 31.36 5.82
CA PHE A 34 -18.01 30.70 6.54
C PHE A 34 -17.66 31.47 7.82
N ASP A 35 -17.19 30.75 8.85
CA ASP A 35 -16.66 31.34 10.08
C ASP A 35 -15.36 32.10 9.79
N PRO A 36 -15.31 33.43 9.96
CA PRO A 36 -14.15 34.24 9.63
C PRO A 36 -12.96 34.03 10.57
N SER A 37 -13.13 33.30 11.67
CA SER A 37 -12.03 32.92 12.56
C SER A 37 -11.22 31.72 12.04
N ILE A 38 -11.78 30.97 11.08
CA ILE A 38 -11.12 29.85 10.42
C ILE A 38 -10.56 30.35 9.08
N PRO A 39 -9.22 30.40 8.92
CA PRO A 39 -8.63 30.87 7.67
C PRO A 39 -8.97 29.91 6.54
N SER A 40 -9.25 30.44 5.35
CA SER A 40 -9.38 29.62 4.14
C SER A 40 -8.04 28.98 3.76
N PRO A 41 -8.03 27.94 2.89
CA PRO A 41 -6.78 27.39 2.39
C PRO A 41 -5.91 28.45 1.70
N GLU A 42 -6.50 29.35 0.92
CA GLU A 42 -5.80 30.46 0.27
C GLU A 42 -5.16 31.42 1.28
N GLU A 43 -5.89 31.81 2.33
CA GLU A 43 -5.36 32.69 3.38
C GLU A 43 -4.22 32.04 4.16
N PHE A 44 -4.27 30.74 4.38
CA PHE A 44 -3.22 30.00 5.08
C PHE A 44 -1.98 29.75 4.22
N LEU A 45 -2.18 29.33 2.96
CA LEU A 45 -1.09 28.97 2.04
C LEU A 45 -0.43 30.21 1.42
N GLY A 46 -1.15 31.31 1.30
CA GLY A 46 -0.70 32.54 0.65
C GLY A 46 -0.86 32.53 -0.87
N TYR A 47 -1.56 31.54 -1.43
CA TYR A 47 -1.91 31.42 -2.84
C TYR A 47 -3.24 30.66 -3.00
N PRO A 48 -4.03 30.92 -4.05
CA PRO A 48 -5.28 30.21 -4.34
C PRO A 48 -5.06 28.72 -4.62
N ILE A 49 -6.05 27.90 -4.23
CA ILE A 49 -6.04 26.47 -4.55
C ILE A 49 -6.01 26.25 -6.07
N GLY A 50 -5.05 25.44 -6.52
CA GLY A 50 -4.79 25.14 -7.92
C GLY A 50 -3.76 26.06 -8.60
N GLU A 51 -3.26 27.10 -7.93
CA GLU A 51 -2.12 27.90 -8.42
C GLU A 51 -0.79 27.15 -8.28
N GLN A 52 -0.66 26.33 -7.24
CA GLN A 52 0.47 25.45 -6.95
C GLN A 52 -0.05 24.06 -6.60
N HIS A 53 0.77 23.04 -6.84
CA HIS A 53 0.57 21.73 -6.20
C HIS A 53 1.08 21.85 -4.76
N THR A 54 0.20 21.63 -3.78
CA THR A 54 0.54 21.86 -2.36
C THR A 54 1.34 20.67 -1.82
N ARG A 55 2.49 20.95 -1.19
CA ARG A 55 3.31 19.89 -0.57
C ARG A 55 2.61 19.26 0.62
N HIS A 56 2.94 18.00 0.91
CA HIS A 56 2.35 17.26 2.02
C HIS A 56 2.52 17.97 3.38
N ASP A 57 3.68 18.57 3.64
CA ASP A 57 3.95 19.28 4.89
C ASP A 57 2.99 20.47 5.11
N GLN A 58 2.65 21.20 4.05
CA GLN A 58 1.71 22.31 4.11
C GLN A 58 0.26 21.84 4.26
N ILE A 59 -0.11 20.71 3.64
CA ILE A 59 -1.43 20.08 3.81
C ILE A 59 -1.64 19.67 5.27
N VAL A 60 -0.67 18.96 5.84
CA VAL A 60 -0.73 18.53 7.25
C VAL A 60 -0.75 19.73 8.18
N ALA A 61 0.06 20.76 7.92
CA ALA A 61 0.06 21.99 8.73
C ALA A 61 -1.30 22.70 8.70
N TYR A 62 -1.98 22.72 7.55
CA TYR A 62 -3.32 23.28 7.46
C TYR A 62 -4.35 22.45 8.24
N PHE A 63 -4.28 21.12 8.17
CA PHE A 63 -5.17 20.24 8.95
C PHE A 63 -4.94 20.39 10.46
N ASP A 64 -3.68 20.50 10.90
CA ASP A 64 -3.33 20.80 12.29
C ASP A 64 -3.93 22.18 12.69
N ARG A 65 -3.89 23.18 11.80
CA ARG A 65 -4.48 24.51 12.05
C ARG A 65 -6.01 24.47 12.16
N LEU A 66 -6.70 23.72 11.32
CA LEU A 66 -8.15 23.55 11.41
C LEU A 66 -8.56 22.88 12.73
N ALA A 67 -7.83 21.84 13.13
CA ALA A 67 -8.05 21.15 14.41
C ALA A 67 -7.72 22.01 15.64
N GLU A 68 -6.79 22.96 15.52
CA GLU A 68 -6.47 23.91 16.60
C GLU A 68 -7.61 24.94 16.80
N LEU A 69 -8.21 25.41 15.71
CA LEU A 69 -9.15 26.53 15.73
C LEU A 69 -10.62 26.12 15.89
N SER A 70 -11.00 24.90 15.51
CA SER A 70 -12.39 24.47 15.46
C SER A 70 -12.72 23.41 16.50
N ASP A 71 -13.90 23.53 17.12
CA ASP A 71 -14.50 22.51 17.98
C ASP A 71 -15.15 21.35 17.20
N ARG A 72 -15.12 21.39 15.86
CA ARG A 72 -15.64 20.35 14.95
C ARG A 72 -14.57 19.37 14.48
N ALA A 73 -13.29 19.68 14.68
CA ALA A 73 -12.18 18.95 14.11
C ALA A 73 -11.20 18.40 15.15
N SER A 74 -10.66 17.21 14.90
CA SER A 74 -9.49 16.69 15.59
C SER A 74 -8.61 15.93 14.61
N ILE A 75 -7.30 15.95 14.82
CA ILE A 75 -6.36 15.25 13.95
C ILE A 75 -5.62 14.16 14.71
N THR A 76 -5.47 13.00 14.06
CA THR A 76 -4.72 11.87 14.60
C THR A 76 -3.68 11.40 13.60
N SER A 77 -2.57 10.85 14.08
CA SER A 77 -1.57 10.20 13.20
C SER A 77 -1.74 8.69 13.26
N TYR A 78 -1.80 8.05 12.10
CA TYR A 78 -1.94 6.58 12.00
C TYR A 78 -0.64 5.88 11.62
N GLY A 79 0.42 6.61 11.26
CA GLY A 79 1.69 6.03 10.88
C GLY A 79 2.69 7.05 10.36
N LYS A 80 3.80 6.52 9.81
CA LYS A 80 4.80 7.29 9.06
C LYS A 80 5.23 6.49 7.85
N THR A 81 5.57 7.18 6.77
CA THR A 81 6.14 6.56 5.57
C THR A 81 7.59 6.13 5.77
N HIS A 82 8.16 5.46 4.76
CA HIS A 82 9.59 5.14 4.70
C HIS A 82 10.48 6.38 4.76
N GLU A 83 10.05 7.49 4.17
CA GLU A 83 10.76 8.79 4.26
C GLU A 83 10.35 9.63 5.47
N HIS A 84 9.75 9.00 6.49
CA HIS A 84 9.34 9.61 7.77
C HIS A 84 8.29 10.72 7.68
N ARG A 85 7.50 10.78 6.62
CA ARG A 85 6.37 11.72 6.52
C ARG A 85 5.22 11.24 7.41
N LYS A 86 4.60 12.17 8.13
CA LYS A 86 3.46 11.90 9.03
C LYS A 86 2.24 11.51 8.19
N LEU A 87 1.64 10.37 8.50
CA LEU A 87 0.34 9.97 7.95
C LEU A 87 -0.75 10.36 8.95
N VAL A 88 -1.80 11.05 8.48
CA VAL A 88 -2.80 11.69 9.33
C VAL A 88 -4.23 11.41 8.91
N MET A 89 -5.14 11.45 9.87
CA MET A 89 -6.57 11.43 9.67
C MET A 89 -7.17 12.65 10.37
N LEU A 90 -7.83 13.53 9.62
CA LEU A 90 -8.63 14.61 10.19
C LEU A 90 -10.07 14.12 10.39
N THR A 91 -10.51 14.04 11.64
CA THR A 91 -11.89 13.72 12.00
C THR A 91 -12.69 15.01 12.08
N VAL A 92 -13.78 15.10 11.33
CA VAL A 92 -14.70 16.26 11.33
C VAL A 92 -16.12 15.79 11.60
N THR A 93 -16.79 16.39 12.58
CA THR A 93 -18.19 16.11 12.95
C THR A 93 -18.77 17.24 13.81
N SER A 94 -20.02 17.13 14.26
CA SER A 94 -20.60 18.10 15.20
C SER A 94 -19.80 18.13 16.53
N PRO A 95 -19.72 19.26 17.24
CA PRO A 95 -18.98 19.33 18.51
C PRO A 95 -19.47 18.31 19.55
N ASN A 96 -20.79 18.06 19.58
CA ASN A 96 -21.39 17.05 20.45
C ASN A 96 -20.96 15.64 20.10
N HIS A 97 -20.86 15.30 18.80
CA HIS A 97 -20.35 14.00 18.38
C HIS A 97 -18.87 13.86 18.70
N LEU A 98 -18.08 14.90 18.44
CA LEU A 98 -16.63 14.88 18.68
C LEU A 98 -16.32 14.64 20.17
N ALA A 99 -17.05 15.31 21.06
CA ALA A 99 -16.95 15.12 22.51
C ALA A 99 -17.34 13.70 22.97
N ASN A 100 -18.16 12.98 22.20
CA ASN A 100 -18.66 11.64 22.51
C ASN A 100 -18.13 10.56 21.53
N LEU A 101 -17.05 10.85 20.80
CA LEU A 101 -16.62 10.06 19.65
C LEU A 101 -16.36 8.59 20.01
N SER A 102 -15.71 8.32 21.15
CA SER A 102 -15.48 6.95 21.60
C SER A 102 -16.77 6.17 21.89
N ALA A 103 -17.79 6.83 22.44
CA ALA A 103 -19.08 6.18 22.68
C ALA A 103 -19.81 5.87 21.36
N LEU A 104 -19.80 6.83 20.42
CA LEU A 104 -20.36 6.64 19.08
C LEU A 104 -19.66 5.51 18.32
N GLN A 105 -18.33 5.41 18.43
CA GLN A 105 -17.56 4.30 17.88
C GLN A 105 -18.04 2.95 18.44
N GLN A 106 -18.23 2.84 19.76
CA GLN A 106 -18.71 1.59 20.36
C GLN A 106 -20.14 1.23 19.94
N GLU A 107 -21.03 2.21 19.81
CA GLU A 107 -22.38 1.97 19.27
C GLU A 107 -22.34 1.51 17.81
N HIS A 108 -21.50 2.13 16.99
CA HIS A 108 -21.29 1.75 15.58
C HIS A 108 -20.74 0.32 15.45
N LEU A 109 -19.74 -0.06 16.26
CA LEU A 109 -19.14 -1.39 16.19
C LEU A 109 -20.11 -2.53 16.56
N LYS A 110 -21.26 -2.26 17.18
CA LYS A 110 -22.29 -3.28 17.40
C LYS A 110 -22.90 -3.81 16.10
N PHE A 111 -22.89 -3.05 15.01
CA PHE A 111 -23.34 -3.53 13.69
C PHE A 111 -22.34 -4.52 13.09
N VAL A 112 -21.06 -4.46 13.46
CA VAL A 112 -20.01 -5.39 13.02
C VAL A 112 -19.97 -6.66 13.90
N ASP A 113 -20.46 -6.58 15.14
CA ASP A 113 -20.48 -7.72 16.06
C ASP A 113 -21.60 -8.72 15.73
N THR A 114 -21.20 -9.83 15.10
CA THR A 114 -22.09 -10.96 14.76
C THR A 114 -22.87 -11.59 15.93
N LYS A 115 -22.52 -11.30 17.19
CA LYS A 115 -23.25 -11.77 18.39
C LYS A 115 -24.39 -10.86 18.79
N GLN A 116 -24.48 -9.67 18.21
CA GLN A 116 -25.50 -8.68 18.47
C GLN A 116 -26.41 -8.53 17.25
N THR A 117 -27.60 -8.01 17.49
CA THR A 117 -28.51 -7.59 16.42
C THR A 117 -29.18 -6.31 16.89
N VAL A 118 -28.80 -5.22 16.26
CA VAL A 118 -29.23 -3.87 16.61
C VAL A 118 -30.16 -3.35 15.52
N THR A 119 -31.15 -2.55 15.91
CA THR A 119 -32.20 -2.03 15.00
C THR A 119 -32.28 -0.50 14.99
N ASN A 120 -31.41 0.20 15.73
CA ASN A 120 -31.38 1.66 15.81
C ASN A 120 -30.66 2.28 14.60
N TYR A 121 -30.92 1.75 13.41
CA TYR A 121 -30.23 2.13 12.17
C TYR A 121 -30.38 3.60 11.81
N ASN A 122 -31.26 4.40 12.41
CA ASN A 122 -31.34 5.84 12.12
C ASN A 122 -30.65 6.73 13.17
N GLU A 123 -30.38 6.19 14.36
CA GLU A 123 -29.96 6.95 15.54
C GLU A 123 -28.44 7.15 15.62
N VAL A 124 -27.67 6.21 15.07
CA VAL A 124 -26.20 6.30 15.01
C VAL A 124 -25.79 7.19 13.82
N PRO A 125 -24.77 8.05 13.94
CA PRO A 125 -24.24 8.77 12.78
C PRO A 125 -23.58 7.79 11.79
N VAL A 126 -23.55 8.13 10.50
CA VAL A 126 -22.81 7.36 9.49
C VAL A 126 -21.31 7.66 9.57
N PHE A 127 -20.47 6.64 9.40
CA PHE A 127 -19.01 6.79 9.44
C PHE A 127 -18.48 6.79 8.00
N ILE A 128 -17.80 7.86 7.60
CA ILE A 128 -17.35 8.10 6.21
C ILE A 128 -15.85 8.33 6.21
N GLN A 129 -15.11 7.61 5.37
CA GLN A 129 -13.69 7.88 5.12
C GLN A 129 -13.48 8.41 3.70
N LEU A 130 -12.96 9.62 3.61
CA LEU A 130 -12.53 10.24 2.38
C LEU A 130 -11.02 10.00 2.18
N GLY A 131 -10.65 9.14 1.23
CA GLY A 131 -9.26 8.73 0.97
C GLY A 131 -8.72 9.34 -0.31
N TYR A 132 -7.63 10.11 -0.20
CA TYR A 132 -7.07 10.85 -1.33
C TYR A 132 -5.61 10.47 -1.62
N ASN A 133 -5.23 10.54 -2.91
CA ASN A 133 -3.84 10.49 -3.38
C ASN A 133 -3.06 9.25 -2.93
N VAL A 134 -3.60 8.05 -3.16
CA VAL A 134 -2.86 6.78 -3.03
C VAL A 134 -1.79 6.63 -4.11
N HIS A 135 -2.01 7.24 -5.28
CA HIS A 135 -0.96 7.49 -6.25
C HIS A 135 -0.50 8.94 -6.13
N GLY A 136 0.79 9.14 -5.84
CA GLY A 136 1.32 10.47 -5.52
C GLY A 136 1.19 11.49 -6.65
N ASN A 137 1.26 11.03 -7.91
CA ASN A 137 1.11 11.86 -9.11
C ASN A 137 -0.32 11.98 -9.65
N GLU A 138 -1.32 11.81 -8.78
CA GLU A 138 -2.74 12.08 -9.02
C GLU A 138 -3.22 13.17 -8.03
N PRO A 139 -2.68 14.41 -8.15
CA PRO A 139 -2.57 15.35 -7.05
C PRO A 139 -3.85 16.14 -6.74
N SER A 140 -4.82 16.20 -7.65
CA SER A 140 -6.02 17.04 -7.51
C SER A 140 -6.90 16.64 -6.32
N SER A 141 -6.87 15.35 -5.98
CA SER A 141 -7.57 14.75 -4.85
C SER A 141 -7.13 15.37 -3.51
N SER A 142 -5.84 15.60 -3.29
CA SER A 142 -5.37 16.21 -2.03
C SER A 142 -5.71 17.70 -1.90
N GLU A 143 -5.77 18.45 -3.00
CA GLU A 143 -6.25 19.84 -2.95
C GLU A 143 -7.75 19.89 -2.65
N ALA A 144 -8.52 18.95 -3.21
CA ALA A 144 -9.93 18.78 -2.86
C ALA A 144 -10.09 18.42 -1.38
N ALA A 145 -9.17 17.65 -0.78
CA ALA A 145 -9.18 17.37 0.66
C ALA A 145 -9.05 18.66 1.51
N LEU A 146 -8.25 19.65 1.09
CA LEU A 146 -8.14 20.96 1.76
C LEU A 146 -9.46 21.72 1.71
N LEU A 147 -10.11 21.75 0.53
CA LEU A 147 -11.40 22.41 0.31
C LEU A 147 -12.52 21.73 1.11
N THR A 148 -12.58 20.40 1.08
CA THR A 148 -13.55 19.59 1.82
C THR A 148 -13.39 19.80 3.32
N ALA A 149 -12.17 19.72 3.84
CA ALA A 149 -11.88 19.97 5.26
C ALA A 149 -12.32 21.38 5.67
N TYR A 150 -11.94 22.41 4.91
CA TYR A 150 -12.36 23.79 5.20
C TYR A 150 -13.88 23.96 5.18
N THR A 151 -14.55 23.39 4.17
CA THR A 151 -16.01 23.46 4.03
C THR A 151 -16.70 22.89 5.26
N LEU A 152 -16.32 21.69 5.68
CA LEU A 152 -16.93 21.01 6.83
C LEU A 152 -16.62 21.72 8.16
N VAL A 153 -15.45 22.34 8.27
CA VAL A 153 -15.01 22.98 9.51
C VAL A 153 -15.60 24.38 9.67
N ALA A 154 -15.55 25.21 8.62
CA ALA A 154 -15.86 26.64 8.70
C ALA A 154 -17.29 26.98 8.27
N SER A 155 -17.95 26.18 7.43
CA SER A 155 -19.26 26.53 6.88
C SER A 155 -20.37 26.57 7.95
N GLN A 156 -21.26 27.54 7.82
CA GLN A 156 -22.53 27.64 8.56
C GLN A 156 -23.74 27.37 7.65
N ASN A 157 -23.51 26.83 6.45
CA ASN A 157 -24.58 26.39 5.56
C ASN A 157 -25.39 25.28 6.24
N THR A 158 -26.72 25.38 6.18
CA THR A 158 -27.63 24.44 6.86
C THR A 158 -27.46 22.99 6.38
N GLU A 159 -27.14 22.78 5.10
CA GLU A 159 -26.87 21.45 4.55
C GLU A 159 -25.58 20.86 5.13
N VAL A 160 -24.51 21.65 5.21
CA VAL A 160 -23.24 21.22 5.82
C VAL A 160 -23.40 20.90 7.30
N LEU A 161 -24.12 21.74 8.06
CA LEU A 161 -24.44 21.47 9.47
C LEU A 161 -25.26 20.19 9.63
N ASN A 162 -26.19 19.92 8.70
CA ASN A 162 -26.94 18.66 8.69
C ASN A 162 -26.02 17.46 8.47
N TYR A 163 -25.02 17.56 7.59
CA TYR A 163 -24.03 16.49 7.40
C TYR A 163 -23.28 16.20 8.71
N LEU A 164 -22.73 17.22 9.37
CA LEU A 164 -21.97 17.08 10.62
C LEU A 164 -22.80 16.49 11.76
N ASN A 165 -24.09 16.83 11.83
CA ASN A 165 -25.02 16.33 12.82
C ASN A 165 -25.46 14.88 12.58
N ASN A 166 -25.16 14.29 11.41
CA ASN A 166 -25.57 12.94 11.04
C ASN A 166 -24.40 12.02 10.68
N SER A 167 -23.16 12.50 10.73
CA SER A 167 -21.99 11.74 10.31
C SER A 167 -20.76 12.00 11.18
N VAL A 168 -19.82 11.05 11.14
CA VAL A 168 -18.43 11.22 11.53
C VAL A 168 -17.58 11.04 10.27
N ILE A 169 -16.89 12.09 9.85
CA ILE A 169 -16.15 12.13 8.59
C ILE A 169 -14.66 12.08 8.89
N PHE A 170 -13.94 11.19 8.24
CA PHE A 170 -12.50 11.05 8.33
C PHE A 170 -11.86 11.42 7.00
N ILE A 171 -10.91 12.34 7.00
CA ILE A 171 -10.23 12.83 5.81
C ILE A 171 -8.76 12.39 5.88
N ASP A 172 -8.37 11.51 4.96
CA ASP A 172 -6.99 11.05 4.75
C ASP A 172 -6.42 11.77 3.51
N PRO A 173 -5.74 12.91 3.69
CA PRO A 173 -5.52 13.84 2.60
C PRO A 173 -4.46 13.38 1.60
N THR A 174 -3.60 12.45 2.00
CA THR A 174 -2.48 11.97 1.19
C THR A 174 -2.03 10.61 1.70
N ILE A 175 -2.49 9.55 1.05
CA ILE A 175 -2.11 8.17 1.39
C ILE A 175 -0.65 7.89 1.00
N ASN A 176 -0.17 8.47 -0.10
CA ASN A 176 1.21 8.32 -0.60
C ASN A 176 1.99 9.64 -0.60
N PRO A 177 2.41 10.18 0.55
CA PRO A 177 3.08 11.47 0.59
C PRO A 177 4.52 11.42 0.05
N ASP A 178 5.16 10.24 0.04
CA ASP A 178 6.49 10.06 -0.55
C ASP A 178 6.46 10.22 -2.08
N GLY A 179 5.47 9.60 -2.73
CA GLY A 179 5.21 9.80 -4.16
C GLY A 179 4.69 11.20 -4.46
N ARG A 180 3.79 11.74 -3.62
CA ARG A 180 3.21 13.07 -3.80
C ARG A 180 4.28 14.15 -3.84
N ASP A 181 5.14 14.22 -2.83
CA ASP A 181 6.15 15.27 -2.78
C ASP A 181 7.15 15.12 -3.93
N ARG A 182 7.47 13.91 -4.39
CA ARG A 182 8.27 13.70 -5.61
C ARG A 182 7.62 14.36 -6.83
N HIS A 183 6.31 14.15 -7.01
CA HIS A 183 5.51 14.74 -8.08
C HIS A 183 5.41 16.27 -7.95
N THR A 184 4.93 16.74 -6.80
CA THR A 184 4.68 18.16 -6.51
C THR A 184 5.93 19.01 -6.73
N GLN A 185 7.09 18.53 -6.28
CA GLN A 185 8.35 19.24 -6.52
C GLN A 185 8.70 19.34 -8.00
N TRP A 186 8.49 18.27 -8.77
CA TRP A 186 8.73 18.26 -10.21
C TRP A 186 7.84 19.28 -10.93
N VAL A 187 6.54 19.17 -10.75
CA VAL A 187 5.55 20.01 -11.45
C VAL A 187 5.74 21.48 -11.11
N ASN A 188 5.91 21.83 -9.83
CA ASN A 188 6.11 23.22 -9.43
C ASN A 188 7.48 23.77 -9.89
N GLN A 189 8.51 22.92 -10.01
CA GLN A 189 9.82 23.34 -10.52
C GLN A 189 9.78 23.73 -12.00
N PHE A 190 8.99 23.02 -12.81
CA PHE A 190 8.88 23.24 -14.26
C PHE A 190 7.75 24.20 -14.65
N GLN A 191 6.93 24.65 -13.69
CA GLN A 191 5.83 25.58 -13.94
C GLN A 191 6.30 26.85 -14.69
N GLY A 192 5.67 27.11 -15.84
CA GLY A 192 5.90 28.31 -16.65
C GLY A 192 5.09 29.54 -16.19
N SER A 193 5.54 30.75 -16.54
CA SER A 193 4.74 31.97 -16.46
C SER A 193 4.88 32.80 -17.74
N PRO A 194 3.86 32.83 -18.62
CA PRO A 194 2.55 32.17 -18.52
C PRO A 194 2.63 30.63 -18.50
N LEU A 195 1.56 29.98 -18.03
CA LEU A 195 1.47 28.51 -18.03
C LEU A 195 1.64 27.94 -19.44
N VAL A 196 2.31 26.79 -19.54
CA VAL A 196 2.49 26.03 -20.79
C VAL A 196 1.47 24.90 -20.78
N SER A 197 0.71 24.74 -21.88
CA SER A 197 -0.30 23.68 -22.01
C SER A 197 0.11 22.52 -22.93
N ASP A 198 1.21 22.67 -23.68
CA ASP A 198 1.70 21.61 -24.55
C ASP A 198 2.10 20.39 -23.73
N GLY A 199 1.40 19.26 -23.91
CA GLY A 199 1.65 18.02 -23.18
C GLY A 199 3.07 17.44 -23.30
N ASN A 200 3.91 17.94 -24.21
CA ASN A 200 5.33 17.60 -24.30
C ASN A 200 6.24 18.40 -23.36
N ASP A 201 5.73 19.42 -22.67
CA ASP A 201 6.51 20.19 -21.71
C ASP A 201 7.03 19.29 -20.57
N ALA A 202 8.19 19.66 -20.01
CA ALA A 202 8.80 18.91 -18.91
C ALA A 202 7.88 18.82 -17.68
N GLU A 203 7.05 19.84 -17.43
CA GLU A 203 6.05 19.85 -16.36
C GLU A 203 5.17 18.59 -16.37
N HIS A 204 4.73 18.15 -17.54
CA HIS A 204 3.79 17.03 -17.71
C HIS A 204 4.46 15.66 -17.80
N ASN A 205 5.79 15.62 -17.89
CA ASN A 205 6.57 14.44 -18.20
C ASN A 205 7.61 14.17 -17.10
N GLU A 206 7.14 13.63 -15.97
CA GLU A 206 7.98 13.26 -14.81
C GLU A 206 9.16 12.36 -15.20
N ALA A 207 10.34 12.70 -14.69
CA ALA A 207 11.49 11.81 -14.74
C ALA A 207 11.26 10.49 -13.99
N TRP A 208 11.99 9.47 -14.38
CA TRP A 208 12.08 8.22 -13.63
C TRP A 208 12.78 8.42 -12.27
N PRO A 209 12.26 7.83 -11.17
CA PRO A 209 10.97 7.18 -11.04
C PRO A 209 9.86 8.23 -10.85
N ARG A 210 8.69 7.99 -11.44
CA ARG A 210 7.55 8.92 -11.35
C ARG A 210 6.97 8.99 -9.92
N GLY A 211 6.14 10.00 -9.63
CA GLY A 211 5.52 10.18 -8.32
C GLY A 211 4.36 9.22 -8.00
N ARG A 212 3.97 8.32 -8.92
CA ARG A 212 2.86 7.38 -8.69
C ARG A 212 3.03 6.52 -7.44
N THR A 213 4.24 6.00 -7.25
CA THR A 213 4.55 4.97 -6.26
C THR A 213 5.26 5.51 -5.03
N ASN A 214 5.33 4.74 -3.95
CA ASN A 214 5.98 5.14 -2.69
C ASN A 214 7.51 5.19 -2.78
N HIS A 215 8.20 5.22 -1.63
CA HIS A 215 9.67 5.22 -1.55
C HIS A 215 10.33 4.06 -2.31
N TYR A 216 9.84 2.83 -2.10
CA TYR A 216 10.35 1.62 -2.72
C TYR A 216 9.73 1.35 -4.10
N TRP A 217 9.02 2.31 -4.67
CA TRP A 217 8.33 2.24 -5.96
C TRP A 217 7.21 1.19 -6.04
N PHE A 218 6.57 0.89 -4.91
CA PHE A 218 5.37 0.08 -4.87
C PHE A 218 4.11 0.92 -5.08
N ASP A 219 3.13 0.29 -5.71
CA ASP A 219 1.78 0.83 -5.86
C ASP A 219 0.97 0.54 -4.59
N LEU A 220 0.68 1.59 -3.82
CA LEU A 220 -0.04 1.45 -2.56
C LEU A 220 -1.51 1.08 -2.78
N ASN A 221 -2.07 1.31 -3.98
CA ASN A 221 -3.39 0.80 -4.32
C ASN A 221 -3.36 -0.69 -4.72
N ARG A 222 -2.30 -1.43 -4.39
CA ARG A 222 -2.27 -2.90 -4.37
C ARG A 222 -1.94 -3.46 -3.00
N ASP A 223 -1.70 -2.59 -2.02
CA ASP A 223 -1.07 -2.97 -0.75
C ASP A 223 -2.05 -3.03 0.42
N TRP A 224 -3.34 -2.74 0.24
CA TRP A 224 -4.32 -2.91 1.32
C TRP A 224 -4.48 -4.36 1.72
N LEU A 225 -4.46 -5.28 0.75
CA LEU A 225 -4.44 -6.70 1.07
C LEU A 225 -3.03 -7.13 1.47
N LEU A 226 -1.97 -6.74 0.76
CA LEU A 226 -0.62 -7.25 1.02
C LEU A 226 0.03 -6.69 2.31
N ALA A 227 -0.39 -5.51 2.77
CA ALA A 227 0.03 -4.85 4.00
C ALA A 227 1.56 -4.81 4.18
N VAL A 228 2.32 -4.68 3.09
CA VAL A 228 3.79 -4.74 3.11
C VAL A 228 4.37 -3.44 3.65
N HIS A 229 3.78 -2.30 3.27
CA HIS A 229 4.32 -0.98 3.55
C HIS A 229 3.68 -0.33 4.79
N PRO A 230 4.42 0.55 5.51
CA PRO A 230 3.94 1.15 6.74
C PRO A 230 2.71 2.04 6.54
N GLU A 231 2.52 2.59 5.33
CA GLU A 231 1.32 3.31 4.91
C GLU A 231 0.08 2.43 5.08
N SER A 232 0.07 1.26 4.43
CA SER A 232 -1.04 0.30 4.49
C SER A 232 -1.18 -0.34 5.86
N GLN A 233 -0.09 -0.66 6.55
CA GLN A 233 -0.13 -1.23 7.92
C GLN A 233 -0.78 -0.27 8.92
N GLY A 234 -0.40 1.00 8.89
CA GLY A 234 -1.01 2.04 9.70
C GLY A 234 -2.48 2.25 9.35
N LYS A 235 -2.78 2.28 8.04
CA LYS A 235 -4.14 2.43 7.52
C LYS A 235 -5.06 1.28 7.94
N LEU A 236 -4.63 0.03 7.82
CA LEU A 236 -5.42 -1.15 8.22
C LEU A 236 -5.67 -1.18 9.72
N LYS A 237 -4.66 -0.83 10.53
CA LYS A 237 -4.83 -0.73 11.98
C LYS A 237 -5.87 0.32 12.35
N TRP A 238 -5.86 1.47 11.67
CA TRP A 238 -6.90 2.49 11.82
C TRP A 238 -8.26 1.96 11.32
N TYR A 239 -8.31 1.36 10.14
CA TYR A 239 -9.54 0.87 9.51
C TYR A 239 -10.29 -0.10 10.41
N HIS A 240 -9.60 -1.09 10.96
CA HIS A 240 -10.18 -2.10 11.86
C HIS A 240 -10.59 -1.55 13.24
N GLN A 241 -10.31 -0.29 13.56
CA GLN A 241 -10.90 0.39 14.71
C GLN A 241 -12.27 1.01 14.40
N TRP A 242 -12.50 1.40 13.14
CA TRP A 242 -13.63 2.25 12.78
C TRP A 242 -14.66 1.57 11.88
N TYR A 243 -14.26 0.64 11.01
CA TYR A 243 -15.12 0.02 10.00
C TYR A 243 -16.07 1.03 9.32
N PRO A 244 -15.55 2.03 8.60
CA PRO A 244 -16.38 3.06 7.97
C PRO A 244 -17.47 2.44 7.09
N ASN A 245 -18.65 3.05 7.08
CA ASN A 245 -19.75 2.63 6.22
C ASN A 245 -19.47 2.97 4.76
N VAL A 246 -18.77 4.07 4.49
CA VAL A 246 -18.40 4.51 3.14
C VAL A 246 -16.91 4.86 3.12
N VAL A 247 -16.21 4.42 2.08
CA VAL A 247 -14.80 4.71 1.82
C VAL A 247 -14.66 5.19 0.39
N THR A 248 -13.89 6.24 0.16
CA THR A 248 -13.58 6.71 -1.20
C THR A 248 -12.12 6.48 -1.53
N ASP A 249 -11.86 6.22 -2.81
CA ASP A 249 -10.55 6.07 -3.41
C ASP A 249 -10.45 7.03 -4.61
N PHE A 250 -9.88 8.21 -4.36
CA PHE A 250 -9.80 9.28 -5.35
C PHE A 250 -8.53 9.20 -6.19
N HIS A 251 -8.71 9.05 -7.50
CA HIS A 251 -7.69 8.81 -8.51
C HIS A 251 -7.76 9.76 -9.71
N GLU A 252 -6.76 9.65 -10.59
CA GLU A 252 -6.73 10.32 -11.89
C GLU A 252 -6.33 9.41 -13.07
N MET A 253 -6.87 9.71 -14.24
CA MET A 253 -6.63 9.04 -15.51
C MET A 253 -5.83 9.92 -16.49
N GLY A 254 -5.67 9.43 -17.73
CA GLY A 254 -5.11 10.20 -18.83
C GLY A 254 -5.86 11.52 -19.09
N THR A 255 -5.13 12.49 -19.62
CA THR A 255 -5.59 13.88 -19.84
C THR A 255 -6.79 13.99 -20.79
N ASN A 256 -6.89 13.11 -21.78
CA ASN A 256 -8.03 13.09 -22.72
C ASN A 256 -9.23 12.25 -22.24
N SER A 257 -9.22 11.76 -20.99
CA SER A 257 -10.40 11.15 -20.37
C SER A 257 -11.41 12.22 -19.93
N THR A 258 -12.51 11.79 -19.31
CA THR A 258 -13.41 12.65 -18.53
C THR A 258 -13.38 12.23 -17.05
N TYR A 259 -14.47 12.40 -16.31
CA TYR A 259 -14.59 11.89 -14.94
C TYR A 259 -15.24 10.49 -14.91
N PHE A 260 -14.82 9.60 -14.01
CA PHE A 260 -15.49 8.33 -13.75
C PHE A 260 -15.86 8.20 -12.28
N PHE A 261 -16.98 7.54 -12.03
CA PHE A 261 -17.44 7.13 -10.72
C PHE A 261 -18.24 5.82 -10.80
N GLU A 262 -18.49 5.21 -9.65
CA GLU A 262 -19.31 4.00 -9.51
C GLU A 262 -20.72 4.12 -10.14
N PRO A 263 -21.26 3.07 -10.78
CA PRO A 263 -20.83 1.68 -10.67
C PRO A 263 -19.71 1.31 -11.66
N MET A 264 -18.80 0.42 -11.24
CA MET A 264 -17.78 -0.21 -12.10
C MET A 264 -18.38 -1.06 -13.24
N LYS A 265 -17.52 -1.49 -14.18
CA LYS A 265 -17.86 -2.60 -15.07
C LYS A 265 -18.21 -3.85 -14.23
N PRO A 266 -19.15 -4.71 -14.69
CA PRO A 266 -19.47 -5.94 -13.97
C PRO A 266 -18.23 -6.76 -13.63
N ILE A 267 -18.16 -7.22 -12.37
CA ILE A 267 -17.02 -8.01 -11.85
C ILE A 267 -16.78 -9.23 -12.74
N GLY A 268 -15.52 -9.48 -13.10
CA GLY A 268 -15.12 -10.54 -14.02
C GLY A 268 -15.32 -11.96 -13.47
N SER A 269 -15.28 -12.12 -12.15
CA SER A 269 -15.57 -13.41 -11.49
C SER A 269 -17.02 -13.84 -11.73
N PHE A 270 -17.23 -15.14 -12.01
CA PHE A 270 -18.59 -15.69 -12.15
C PHE A 270 -19.39 -15.56 -10.85
N ASP A 271 -18.73 -15.83 -9.73
CA ASP A 271 -19.25 -15.79 -8.37
C ASP A 271 -18.29 -14.95 -7.50
N PRO A 272 -18.44 -13.62 -7.47
CA PRO A 272 -17.56 -12.75 -6.71
C PRO A 272 -17.78 -12.91 -5.19
N ILE A 273 -16.69 -12.81 -4.41
CA ILE A 273 -16.76 -12.83 -2.93
C ILE A 273 -17.55 -11.62 -2.41
N MET A 274 -17.43 -10.48 -3.11
CA MET A 274 -18.16 -9.26 -2.83
C MET A 274 -19.68 -9.51 -2.96
N PRO A 275 -20.48 -9.20 -1.92
CA PRO A 275 -21.93 -9.36 -1.99
C PRO A 275 -22.57 -8.54 -3.11
N LYS A 276 -23.63 -9.09 -3.69
CA LYS A 276 -24.36 -8.49 -4.81
C LYS A 276 -24.97 -7.14 -4.45
N GLU A 277 -25.49 -7.03 -3.24
CA GLU A 277 -26.11 -5.85 -2.67
C GLU A 277 -25.14 -4.66 -2.62
N ASN A 278 -23.83 -4.93 -2.54
CA ASN A 278 -22.81 -3.88 -2.56
C ASN A 278 -22.68 -3.23 -3.94
N TYR A 279 -22.36 -4.03 -4.97
CA TYR A 279 -22.03 -3.51 -6.29
C TYR A 279 -23.24 -3.22 -7.19
N GLU A 280 -24.43 -3.75 -6.86
CA GLU A 280 -25.68 -3.38 -7.54
C GLU A 280 -26.47 -2.35 -6.73
N ASP A 281 -26.94 -2.70 -5.52
CA ASP A 281 -27.93 -1.88 -4.82
C ASP A 281 -27.33 -0.58 -4.25
N LEU A 282 -26.22 -0.67 -3.50
CA LEU A 282 -25.61 0.52 -2.88
C LEU A 282 -25.01 1.46 -3.94
N ASN A 283 -24.27 0.90 -4.90
CA ASN A 283 -23.69 1.69 -5.99
C ASN A 283 -24.74 2.38 -6.85
N ASP A 284 -25.81 1.69 -7.27
CA ASP A 284 -26.89 2.32 -8.03
C ASP A 284 -27.66 3.37 -7.19
N THR A 285 -27.70 3.23 -5.86
CA THR A 285 -28.28 4.24 -4.95
C THR A 285 -27.43 5.51 -4.90
N PHE A 286 -26.11 5.40 -4.94
CA PHE A 286 -25.18 6.54 -4.87
C PHE A 286 -25.00 7.26 -6.22
N ALA A 287 -25.08 6.54 -7.33
CA ALA A 287 -24.81 7.10 -8.67
C ALA A 287 -25.63 8.38 -9.04
N PRO A 288 -26.93 8.51 -8.68
CA PRO A 288 -27.70 9.74 -8.90
C PRO A 288 -27.14 10.99 -8.20
N TYR A 289 -26.48 10.82 -7.04
CA TYR A 289 -25.88 11.95 -6.31
C TYR A 289 -24.66 12.49 -7.04
N PHE A 290 -23.82 11.60 -7.58
CA PHE A 290 -22.62 12.00 -8.32
C PHE A 290 -22.96 12.61 -9.67
N SER A 291 -23.84 11.96 -10.43
CA SER A 291 -24.32 12.49 -11.71
C SER A 291 -24.96 13.87 -11.54
N GLY A 292 -25.90 14.03 -10.59
CA GLY A 292 -26.53 15.33 -10.34
C GLY A 292 -25.51 16.42 -9.96
N ALA A 293 -24.54 16.11 -9.09
CA ALA A 293 -23.54 17.08 -8.67
C ALA A 293 -22.57 17.47 -9.81
N LEU A 294 -22.21 16.53 -10.69
CA LEU A 294 -21.36 16.80 -11.85
C LEU A 294 -22.12 17.52 -12.97
N ASP A 295 -23.40 17.20 -13.17
CA ASP A 295 -24.30 17.88 -14.10
C ASP A 295 -24.44 19.36 -13.75
N GLU A 296 -24.58 19.69 -12.46
CA GLU A 296 -24.69 21.07 -11.95
C GLU A 296 -23.49 21.95 -12.32
N ILE A 297 -22.28 21.36 -12.40
CA ILE A 297 -21.05 22.07 -12.77
C ILE A 297 -20.65 21.88 -14.25
N GLY A 298 -21.44 21.13 -15.01
CA GLY A 298 -21.24 20.83 -16.42
C GLY A 298 -20.05 19.91 -16.72
N SER A 299 -19.63 19.09 -15.74
CA SER A 299 -18.50 18.16 -15.91
C SER A 299 -18.95 16.85 -16.52
N PHE A 300 -18.32 16.45 -17.63
CA PHE A 300 -18.64 15.21 -18.31
C PHE A 300 -18.11 14.00 -17.53
N TYR A 301 -18.87 12.92 -17.56
CA TYR A 301 -18.53 11.70 -16.85
C TYR A 301 -19.00 10.44 -17.58
N PHE A 302 -18.49 9.28 -17.15
CA PHE A 302 -18.92 7.95 -17.58
C PHE A 302 -18.91 6.96 -16.40
N THR A 303 -19.70 5.89 -16.49
CA THR A 303 -19.80 4.81 -15.49
C THR A 303 -20.09 3.48 -16.19
N LYS A 304 -19.97 2.34 -15.50
CA LYS A 304 -20.32 0.98 -15.99
C LYS A 304 -19.46 0.41 -17.13
N GLU A 305 -18.48 1.18 -17.62
CA GLU A 305 -17.70 0.84 -18.82
C GLU A 305 -16.25 0.45 -18.53
N ALA A 306 -15.69 0.89 -17.40
CA ALA A 306 -14.29 0.68 -17.03
C ALA A 306 -14.15 0.26 -15.57
N PHE A 307 -12.94 -0.24 -15.25
CA PHE A 307 -12.53 -0.74 -13.93
C PHE A 307 -13.37 -1.91 -13.43
N ASP A 308 -12.79 -2.78 -12.60
CA ASP A 308 -13.53 -3.87 -11.98
C ASP A 308 -13.06 -4.10 -10.54
N GLY A 309 -13.94 -4.65 -9.71
CA GLY A 309 -13.68 -4.96 -8.30
C GLY A 309 -13.12 -6.36 -8.08
N THR A 310 -12.41 -6.97 -9.06
CA THR A 310 -11.97 -8.37 -8.95
C THR A 310 -10.84 -8.55 -7.93
N TYR A 311 -9.90 -7.59 -7.86
CA TYR A 311 -8.83 -7.66 -6.89
C TYR A 311 -9.29 -7.15 -5.51
N PRO A 312 -9.16 -7.94 -4.43
CA PRO A 312 -9.65 -7.59 -3.09
C PRO A 312 -8.80 -6.57 -2.30
N GLY A 313 -7.69 -6.08 -2.87
CA GLY A 313 -6.75 -5.20 -2.18
C GLY A 313 -6.69 -3.76 -2.71
N TYR A 314 -7.70 -3.29 -3.44
CA TYR A 314 -7.84 -1.87 -3.78
C TYR A 314 -8.45 -1.11 -2.60
N GLY A 315 -8.17 0.19 -2.50
CA GLY A 315 -8.94 1.10 -1.66
C GLY A 315 -10.43 1.09 -2.05
N SER A 316 -10.72 0.88 -3.33
CA SER A 316 -12.06 0.73 -3.91
C SER A 316 -12.64 -0.71 -3.89
N SER A 317 -12.08 -1.66 -3.13
CA SER A 317 -12.64 -3.03 -3.05
C SER A 317 -12.42 -3.72 -1.70
N TYR A 318 -11.33 -3.42 -1.01
CA TYR A 318 -11.07 -3.97 0.33
C TYR A 318 -12.19 -3.60 1.32
N PRO A 319 -12.71 -2.36 1.38
CA PRO A 319 -13.80 -2.01 2.27
C PRO A 319 -15.11 -2.77 1.97
N ASP A 320 -15.38 -3.13 0.73
CA ASP A 320 -16.55 -3.92 0.34
C ASP A 320 -16.50 -5.35 0.90
N LEU A 321 -15.29 -5.86 1.14
CA LEU A 321 -15.04 -7.13 1.82
C LEU A 321 -14.98 -6.98 3.35
N GLN A 322 -15.27 -5.79 3.86
CA GLN A 322 -15.32 -5.43 5.28
C GLN A 322 -16.67 -4.81 5.67
N GLY A 323 -17.71 -4.99 4.85
CA GLY A 323 -19.07 -4.51 5.11
C GLY A 323 -19.25 -2.99 4.98
N GLY A 324 -18.32 -2.30 4.31
CA GLY A 324 -18.49 -0.91 3.87
C GLY A 324 -18.86 -0.85 2.38
N LEU A 325 -19.10 0.37 1.89
CA LEU A 325 -19.19 0.71 0.46
C LEU A 325 -17.93 1.46 0.05
N ALA A 326 -17.12 0.88 -0.83
CA ALA A 326 -15.97 1.51 -1.42
C ALA A 326 -16.35 2.18 -2.75
N LEU A 327 -15.84 3.39 -3.01
CA LEU A 327 -16.19 4.18 -4.17
C LEU A 327 -14.93 4.64 -4.90
N LEU A 328 -14.74 4.18 -6.14
CA LEU A 328 -13.68 4.66 -7.02
C LEU A 328 -14.11 5.95 -7.72
N PHE A 329 -13.22 6.94 -7.72
CA PHE A 329 -13.34 8.14 -8.55
C PHE A 329 -12.10 8.32 -9.39
N GLU A 330 -12.26 8.63 -10.67
CA GLU A 330 -11.16 8.70 -11.62
C GLU A 330 -11.29 9.98 -12.45
N GLN A 331 -10.44 10.97 -12.18
CA GLN A 331 -10.48 12.30 -12.81
C GLN A 331 -9.49 12.38 -13.98
N ALA A 332 -9.89 12.91 -15.13
CA ALA A 332 -8.94 13.27 -16.19
C ALA A 332 -7.84 14.19 -15.65
N SER A 333 -6.57 13.79 -15.77
CA SER A 333 -5.47 14.54 -15.17
C SER A 333 -5.07 15.77 -15.99
N SER A 334 -4.85 16.91 -15.33
CA SER A 334 -4.14 18.04 -15.96
C SER A 334 -2.64 17.78 -16.10
N ARG A 335 -2.10 16.72 -15.46
CA ARG A 335 -0.65 16.41 -15.35
C ARG A 335 0.22 17.64 -15.09
N GLY A 336 -0.26 18.58 -14.29
CA GLY A 336 0.36 19.90 -14.16
C GLY A 336 -0.68 20.94 -13.81
N HIS A 337 -0.43 22.20 -14.20
CA HIS A 337 -1.32 23.33 -13.94
C HIS A 337 -2.34 23.55 -15.07
N LEU A 338 -1.94 23.32 -16.32
CA LEU A 338 -2.78 23.46 -17.51
C LEU A 338 -2.26 22.52 -18.61
N GLN A 339 -3.13 21.84 -19.34
CA GLN A 339 -2.70 21.00 -20.47
C GLN A 339 -3.73 20.97 -21.59
N ASP A 340 -3.26 20.85 -22.82
CA ASP A 340 -4.07 20.68 -24.01
C ASP A 340 -4.79 19.33 -24.00
N THR A 341 -6.03 19.34 -24.46
CA THR A 341 -6.88 18.18 -24.73
C THR A 341 -7.42 18.27 -26.14
N GLU A 342 -8.06 17.21 -26.63
CA GLU A 342 -8.77 17.24 -27.91
C GLU A 342 -9.92 18.28 -27.96
N TYR A 343 -10.38 18.78 -26.81
CA TYR A 343 -11.51 19.70 -26.68
C TYR A 343 -11.14 21.10 -26.16
N GLY A 344 -9.85 21.42 -26.02
CA GLY A 344 -9.38 22.69 -25.47
C GLY A 344 -8.28 22.46 -24.44
N THR A 345 -8.41 23.06 -23.26
CA THR A 345 -7.45 22.87 -22.16
C THR A 345 -8.14 22.37 -20.90
N ILE A 346 -7.47 21.49 -20.16
CA ILE A 346 -7.85 21.10 -18.81
C ILE A 346 -6.92 21.77 -17.80
N SER A 347 -7.49 22.40 -16.78
CA SER A 347 -6.73 23.11 -15.75
C SER A 347 -6.75 22.37 -14.42
N PHE A 348 -5.73 22.58 -13.60
CA PHE A 348 -5.67 21.98 -12.27
C PHE A 348 -6.85 22.40 -11.37
N PRO A 349 -7.29 23.68 -11.34
CA PRO A 349 -8.55 24.05 -10.67
C PRO A 349 -9.77 23.25 -11.14
N PHE A 350 -9.88 22.94 -12.43
CA PHE A 350 -10.99 22.12 -12.95
C PHE A 350 -10.95 20.69 -12.38
N THR A 351 -9.79 20.05 -12.39
CA THR A 351 -9.64 18.69 -11.85
C THR A 351 -9.94 18.64 -10.35
N ILE A 352 -9.51 19.65 -9.61
CA ILE A 352 -9.78 19.79 -8.17
C ILE A 352 -11.28 19.95 -7.90
N ARG A 353 -11.98 20.76 -8.70
CA ARG A 353 -13.41 21.05 -8.52
C ARG A 353 -14.25 19.78 -8.59
N ASN A 354 -13.98 18.90 -9.55
CA ASN A 354 -14.74 17.66 -9.71
C ASN A 354 -14.54 16.73 -8.51
N GLN A 355 -13.30 16.55 -8.05
CA GLN A 355 -13.00 15.75 -6.85
C GLN A 355 -13.69 16.33 -5.59
N TYR A 356 -13.66 17.66 -5.43
CA TYR A 356 -14.34 18.33 -4.32
C TYR A 356 -15.86 18.12 -4.35
N VAL A 357 -16.48 18.28 -5.52
CA VAL A 357 -17.94 18.10 -5.69
C VAL A 357 -18.34 16.66 -5.42
N SER A 358 -17.58 15.67 -5.92
CA SER A 358 -17.82 14.26 -5.59
C SER A 358 -17.63 13.97 -4.10
N SER A 359 -16.65 14.59 -3.43
CA SER A 359 -16.47 14.45 -1.98
C SER A 359 -17.72 14.89 -1.20
N MET A 360 -18.28 16.05 -1.56
CA MET A 360 -19.49 16.57 -0.94
C MET A 360 -20.73 15.71 -1.29
N ALA A 361 -20.84 15.23 -2.53
CA ALA A 361 -21.89 14.32 -2.96
C ALA A 361 -21.85 12.97 -2.21
N THR A 362 -20.65 12.43 -1.94
CA THR A 362 -20.48 11.22 -1.12
C THR A 362 -21.02 11.43 0.29
N ILE A 363 -20.69 12.56 0.92
CA ILE A 363 -21.17 12.88 2.27
C ILE A 363 -22.70 12.98 2.27
N LYS A 364 -23.27 13.68 1.29
CA LYS A 364 -24.72 13.80 1.12
C LYS A 364 -25.39 12.44 0.99
N ALA A 365 -24.94 11.63 0.03
CA ALA A 365 -25.48 10.30 -0.22
C ALA A 365 -25.40 9.40 1.01
N ALA A 366 -24.26 9.42 1.72
CA ALA A 366 -24.08 8.63 2.93
C ALA A 366 -25.01 9.07 4.07
N VAL A 367 -25.20 10.38 4.27
CA VAL A 367 -26.08 10.92 5.30
C VAL A 367 -27.55 10.60 5.00
N GLU A 368 -27.98 10.76 3.75
CA GLU A 368 -29.37 10.49 3.34
C GLU A 368 -29.71 8.99 3.37
N ASN A 369 -28.72 8.11 3.16
CA ASN A 369 -28.89 6.65 3.14
C ASN A 369 -28.28 5.93 4.36
N LYS A 370 -28.04 6.65 5.46
CA LYS A 370 -27.32 6.14 6.64
C LYS A 370 -27.89 4.85 7.26
N ALA A 371 -29.22 4.68 7.21
CA ALA A 371 -29.87 3.49 7.74
C ALA A 371 -29.61 2.26 6.88
N MET A 372 -29.74 2.40 5.56
CA MET A 372 -29.44 1.35 4.57
C MET A 372 -28.00 0.87 4.72
N LEU A 373 -27.04 1.80 4.83
CA LEU A 373 -25.62 1.46 4.96
C LEU A 373 -25.32 0.65 6.24
N ARG A 374 -25.95 0.97 7.36
CA ARG A 374 -25.77 0.23 8.62
C ARG A 374 -26.46 -1.12 8.62
N GLU A 375 -27.67 -1.19 8.05
CA GLU A 375 -28.37 -2.45 7.86
C GLU A 375 -27.55 -3.39 7.00
N TYR A 376 -27.05 -2.91 5.85
CA TYR A 376 -26.14 -3.65 4.99
C TYR A 376 -24.89 -4.14 5.75
N GLN A 377 -24.21 -3.26 6.50
CA GLN A 377 -23.00 -3.65 7.24
C GLN A 377 -23.30 -4.76 8.25
N GLN A 378 -24.43 -4.70 8.95
CA GLN A 378 -24.82 -5.77 9.88
C GLN A 378 -25.14 -7.08 9.15
N GLU A 379 -25.90 -7.02 8.07
CA GLU A 379 -26.24 -8.19 7.26
C GLU A 379 -25.02 -8.83 6.60
N PHE A 380 -24.04 -8.02 6.19
CA PHE A 380 -22.75 -8.47 5.66
C PHE A 380 -22.08 -9.43 6.63
N PHE A 381 -21.85 -9.02 7.88
CA PHE A 381 -21.15 -9.85 8.87
C PHE A 381 -22.01 -11.02 9.35
N GLN A 382 -23.32 -10.83 9.51
CA GLN A 382 -24.22 -11.89 9.95
C GLN A 382 -24.40 -12.99 8.89
N SER A 383 -24.47 -12.65 7.60
CA SER A 383 -24.55 -13.63 6.52
C SER A 383 -23.29 -14.48 6.42
N ALA A 384 -22.13 -13.88 6.68
CA ALA A 384 -20.81 -14.53 6.64
C ALA A 384 -20.72 -15.75 7.59
N ILE A 385 -21.34 -15.67 8.77
CA ILE A 385 -21.33 -16.75 9.77
C ILE A 385 -22.51 -17.74 9.64
N LYS A 386 -23.49 -17.43 8.79
CA LYS A 386 -24.66 -18.29 8.50
C LYS A 386 -24.46 -19.14 7.25
N SER A 387 -23.66 -18.66 6.29
CA SER A 387 -23.37 -19.37 5.05
C SER A 387 -22.53 -20.63 5.31
N ASN A 388 -23.06 -21.79 4.91
CA ASN A 388 -22.34 -23.08 4.85
C ASN A 388 -22.17 -23.53 3.39
N ALA A 389 -22.01 -22.59 2.45
CA ALA A 389 -22.14 -22.86 1.01
C ALA A 389 -21.18 -23.95 0.48
N ASN A 390 -20.02 -24.12 1.11
CA ASN A 390 -19.05 -25.16 0.81
C ASN A 390 -18.85 -25.98 2.10
N ASP A 391 -18.89 -27.31 2.06
CA ASP A 391 -18.65 -28.26 3.18
C ASP A 391 -17.31 -28.05 3.97
N VAL A 392 -16.57 -26.98 3.70
CA VAL A 392 -15.33 -26.55 4.32
C VAL A 392 -15.63 -25.72 5.58
N VAL A 393 -15.33 -26.31 6.74
CA VAL A 393 -15.50 -25.64 8.05
C VAL A 393 -14.25 -24.90 8.51
N ALA A 394 -13.08 -25.23 7.93
CA ALA A 394 -11.81 -24.58 8.21
C ALA A 394 -10.76 -24.88 7.11
N TYR A 395 -9.70 -24.10 7.07
CA TYR A 395 -8.47 -24.39 6.33
C TYR A 395 -7.33 -24.72 7.30
N GLU A 396 -6.62 -25.82 7.06
CA GLU A 396 -5.39 -26.19 7.76
C GLU A 396 -4.19 -25.80 6.91
N PHE A 397 -3.17 -25.17 7.50
CA PHE A 397 -1.91 -24.83 6.83
C PHE A 397 -0.70 -25.02 7.76
N GLY A 398 0.48 -25.05 7.17
CA GLY A 398 1.76 -25.05 7.88
C GLY A 398 2.88 -25.68 7.06
N ASP A 399 4.09 -25.17 7.28
CA ASP A 399 5.35 -25.71 6.77
C ASP A 399 6.24 -26.17 7.93
N ASP A 400 6.49 -27.48 8.04
CA ASP A 400 7.30 -28.06 9.12
C ASP A 400 8.78 -27.68 9.01
N TYR A 401 9.23 -27.21 7.84
CA TYR A 401 10.63 -26.85 7.56
C TYR A 401 10.89 -25.35 7.67
N ASP A 402 9.85 -24.52 7.58
CA ASP A 402 9.95 -23.06 7.52
C ASP A 402 8.97 -22.39 8.51
N MET A 403 9.39 -22.36 9.78
CA MET A 403 8.59 -21.73 10.85
C MET A 403 8.52 -20.21 10.68
N ASN A 404 9.50 -19.58 10.04
CA ASN A 404 9.46 -18.15 9.75
C ASN A 404 8.42 -17.79 8.68
N ARG A 405 8.22 -18.63 7.67
CA ARG A 405 7.10 -18.48 6.73
C ARG A 405 5.75 -18.71 7.40
N ASN A 406 5.64 -19.69 8.29
CA ASN A 406 4.44 -19.86 9.11
C ASN A 406 4.14 -18.59 9.92
N LYS A 407 5.18 -18.04 10.57
CA LYS A 407 5.07 -16.78 11.32
C LYS A 407 4.58 -15.64 10.44
N ALA A 408 5.22 -15.44 9.28
CA ALA A 408 4.89 -14.37 8.35
C ALA A 408 3.44 -14.49 7.82
N PHE A 409 3.00 -15.71 7.49
CA PHE A 409 1.63 -15.95 7.04
C PHE A 409 0.60 -15.76 8.16
N VAL A 410 0.91 -16.15 9.41
CA VAL A 410 0.04 -15.87 10.56
C VAL A 410 -0.02 -14.37 10.88
N ASP A 411 1.11 -13.66 10.88
CA ASP A 411 1.16 -12.20 11.06
C ASP A 411 0.23 -11.51 10.06
N TYR A 412 0.28 -11.96 8.82
CA TYR A 412 -0.54 -11.48 7.73
C TYR A 412 -2.04 -11.73 7.95
N LEU A 413 -2.44 -12.95 8.35
CA LEU A 413 -3.82 -13.25 8.70
C LEU A 413 -4.34 -12.38 9.86
N LEU A 414 -3.51 -12.19 10.89
CA LEU A 414 -3.87 -11.38 12.05
C LEU A 414 -4.02 -9.89 11.71
N ALA A 415 -3.25 -9.37 10.74
CA ALA A 415 -3.39 -7.99 10.27
C ALA A 415 -4.81 -7.70 9.75
N HIS A 416 -5.46 -8.70 9.13
CA HIS A 416 -6.83 -8.63 8.62
C HIS A 416 -7.90 -9.10 9.63
N GLN A 417 -7.55 -9.23 10.91
CA GLN A 417 -8.46 -9.71 11.96
C GLN A 417 -9.01 -11.13 11.71
N ILE A 418 -8.30 -11.95 10.95
CA ILE A 418 -8.67 -13.35 10.72
C ILE A 418 -8.25 -14.17 11.94
N ASP A 419 -9.22 -14.88 12.52
CA ASP A 419 -8.99 -15.78 13.62
C ASP A 419 -8.19 -17.01 13.17
N VAL A 420 -7.07 -17.27 13.86
CA VAL A 420 -6.20 -18.42 13.63
C VAL A 420 -6.05 -19.22 14.93
N TYR A 421 -6.01 -20.54 14.84
CA TYR A 421 -5.83 -21.45 15.96
C TYR A 421 -4.67 -22.40 15.71
N LYS A 422 -3.98 -22.81 16.76
CA LYS A 422 -2.93 -23.83 16.70
C LYS A 422 -3.54 -25.22 16.93
N ASP A 423 -3.26 -26.15 16.02
CA ASP A 423 -3.66 -27.56 16.11
C ASP A 423 -2.43 -28.46 15.89
N GLY A 424 -1.86 -28.96 17.00
CA GLY A 424 -0.59 -29.68 16.97
C GLY A 424 0.57 -28.83 16.44
N GLY A 425 1.23 -29.33 15.39
CA GLY A 425 2.31 -28.61 14.68
C GLY A 425 1.83 -27.64 13.61
N LYS A 426 0.52 -27.55 13.37
CA LYS A 426 -0.09 -26.78 12.28
C LYS A 426 -1.01 -25.68 12.79
N TYR A 427 -1.57 -24.93 11.85
CA TYR A 427 -2.52 -23.87 12.09
C TYR A 427 -3.83 -24.16 11.37
N VAL A 428 -4.95 -23.73 11.97
CA VAL A 428 -6.28 -23.86 11.41
C VAL A 428 -7.02 -22.52 11.46
N VAL A 429 -7.71 -22.20 10.37
CA VAL A 429 -8.53 -20.98 10.21
C VAL A 429 -9.97 -21.41 10.01
N PRO A 430 -10.88 -21.21 10.99
CA PRO A 430 -12.29 -21.55 10.81
C PRO A 430 -12.93 -20.66 9.74
N THR A 431 -13.85 -21.20 8.96
CA THR A 431 -14.65 -20.38 8.02
C THR A 431 -15.74 -19.59 8.74
N LYS A 432 -16.28 -20.12 9.85
CA LYS A 432 -17.31 -19.46 10.66
C LYS A 432 -16.73 -18.39 11.59
N GLN A 433 -16.43 -17.22 11.03
CA GLN A 433 -15.95 -16.04 11.75
C GLN A 433 -16.39 -14.75 11.02
N PRO A 434 -16.36 -13.56 11.66
CA PRO A 434 -16.75 -12.32 10.99
C PRO A 434 -15.99 -12.07 9.67
N GLN A 435 -14.71 -12.43 9.63
CA GLN A 435 -13.83 -12.28 8.47
C GLN A 435 -13.93 -13.43 7.44
N GLN A 436 -15.04 -14.17 7.39
CA GLN A 436 -15.20 -15.35 6.51
C GLN A 436 -14.88 -15.06 5.03
N ARG A 437 -15.30 -13.91 4.49
CA ARG A 437 -14.98 -13.51 3.11
C ARG A 437 -13.49 -13.23 2.88
N MET A 438 -12.79 -12.71 3.88
CA MET A 438 -11.33 -12.60 3.84
C MET A 438 -10.67 -13.98 3.90
N VAL A 439 -11.19 -14.90 4.71
CA VAL A 439 -10.70 -16.31 4.71
C VAL A 439 -10.80 -16.91 3.30
N GLN A 440 -11.90 -16.67 2.57
CA GLN A 440 -12.01 -17.11 1.17
C GLN A 440 -10.94 -16.47 0.30
N THR A 441 -10.73 -15.16 0.41
CA THR A 441 -9.66 -14.43 -0.28
C THR A 441 -8.26 -14.99 -0.02
N MET A 442 -8.01 -15.49 1.20
CA MET A 442 -6.70 -16.04 1.57
C MET A 442 -6.44 -17.44 1.01
N PHE A 443 -7.46 -18.30 0.96
CA PHE A 443 -7.28 -19.74 0.74
C PHE A 443 -7.97 -20.31 -0.51
N GLU A 444 -9.07 -19.72 -0.98
CA GLU A 444 -9.77 -20.23 -2.15
C GLU A 444 -9.01 -19.92 -3.44
N THR A 445 -9.14 -20.80 -4.43
CA THR A 445 -8.56 -20.61 -5.77
C THR A 445 -9.69 -20.63 -6.78
N TYR A 446 -9.84 -19.54 -7.54
CA TYR A 446 -10.86 -19.42 -8.58
C TYR A 446 -10.32 -19.89 -9.93
N SER A 447 -11.16 -20.58 -10.70
CA SER A 447 -10.80 -21.09 -12.04
C SER A 447 -11.90 -20.89 -13.10
N LYS A 448 -12.99 -20.20 -12.73
CA LYS A 448 -14.13 -19.91 -13.61
C LYS A 448 -14.39 -18.41 -13.64
N TYR A 449 -14.48 -17.86 -14.84
CA TYR A 449 -14.64 -16.43 -15.08
C TYR A 449 -15.78 -16.18 -16.06
N ARG A 450 -16.43 -15.01 -15.98
CA ARG A 450 -17.50 -14.61 -16.92
C ARG A 450 -16.93 -14.32 -18.30
N ASP A 451 -15.72 -13.76 -18.35
CA ASP A 451 -14.99 -13.41 -19.56
C ASP A 451 -13.47 -13.64 -19.36
N SER A 452 -12.76 -13.76 -20.46
CA SER A 452 -11.29 -13.75 -20.55
C SER A 452 -10.66 -12.35 -20.42
N VAL A 453 -11.49 -11.30 -20.46
CA VAL A 453 -11.05 -9.90 -20.31
C VAL A 453 -11.25 -9.45 -18.87
N PHE A 454 -10.16 -9.15 -18.18
CA PHE A 454 -10.10 -8.59 -16.83
C PHE A 454 -9.23 -7.34 -16.85
N TYR A 455 -9.49 -6.39 -15.94
CA TYR A 455 -8.74 -5.14 -15.90
C TYR A 455 -7.28 -5.35 -15.43
N ASP A 456 -7.09 -6.07 -14.32
CA ASP A 456 -5.77 -6.24 -13.70
C ASP A 456 -5.51 -7.69 -13.26
N ALA A 457 -6.21 -8.18 -12.23
CA ALA A 457 -6.06 -9.53 -11.71
C ALA A 457 -7.24 -10.44 -12.07
N SER A 458 -6.95 -11.67 -12.51
CA SER A 458 -7.99 -12.66 -12.81
C SER A 458 -8.44 -13.45 -11.59
N ALA A 459 -7.54 -13.76 -10.65
CA ALA A 459 -7.86 -14.40 -9.37
C ALA A 459 -6.79 -14.15 -8.33
N TRP A 460 -7.13 -14.42 -7.08
CA TRP A 460 -6.23 -14.25 -5.95
C TRP A 460 -6.32 -15.43 -4.98
N SER A 461 -5.18 -15.78 -4.38
CA SER A 461 -5.06 -16.73 -3.27
C SER A 461 -3.73 -16.48 -2.57
N VAL A 462 -3.78 -15.81 -1.42
CA VAL A 462 -2.55 -15.46 -0.67
C VAL A 462 -1.75 -16.71 -0.31
N ALA A 463 -2.43 -17.80 0.07
CA ALA A 463 -1.77 -19.07 0.36
C ALA A 463 -0.89 -19.54 -0.82
N ASN A 464 -1.37 -19.43 -2.06
CA ASN A 464 -0.57 -19.78 -3.23
C ASN A 464 0.60 -18.80 -3.45
N PHE A 465 0.39 -17.49 -3.28
CA PHE A 465 1.46 -16.48 -3.39
C PHE A 465 2.58 -16.69 -2.38
N TYR A 466 2.25 -17.07 -1.14
CA TYR A 466 3.22 -17.39 -0.09
C TYR A 466 3.86 -18.78 -0.26
N ASN A 467 3.48 -19.55 -1.28
CA ASN A 467 3.82 -20.97 -1.39
C ASN A 467 3.50 -21.73 -0.08
N MET A 468 2.37 -21.37 0.54
CA MET A 468 1.87 -21.96 1.78
C MET A 468 0.91 -23.08 1.44
N LYS A 469 1.30 -24.32 1.78
CA LYS A 469 0.42 -25.47 1.58
C LYS A 469 -0.75 -25.39 2.54
N SER A 470 -1.95 -25.32 1.98
CA SER A 470 -3.21 -25.34 2.74
C SER A 470 -4.15 -26.44 2.26
N SER A 471 -5.02 -26.92 3.15
CA SER A 471 -6.05 -27.91 2.81
C SER A 471 -7.37 -27.62 3.53
N PRO A 472 -8.52 -27.80 2.87
CA PRO A 472 -9.82 -27.66 3.51
C PRO A 472 -10.08 -28.80 4.52
N ARG A 473 -10.83 -28.50 5.57
CA ARG A 473 -11.22 -29.44 6.63
C ARG A 473 -12.73 -29.44 6.81
N LYS A 474 -13.28 -30.61 7.16
CA LYS A 474 -14.71 -30.81 7.50
C LYS A 474 -14.99 -30.78 9.01
N ASN A 475 -13.95 -30.86 9.83
CA ASN A 475 -14.00 -30.76 11.28
C ASN A 475 -12.82 -29.90 11.75
N VAL A 476 -12.99 -29.15 12.83
CA VAL A 476 -11.95 -28.27 13.38
C VAL A 476 -11.96 -28.27 14.90
N ASN A 477 -10.78 -28.19 15.50
CA ASN A 477 -10.60 -27.98 16.93
C ASN A 477 -10.18 -26.52 17.18
N LEU A 478 -11.01 -25.76 17.90
CA LEU A 478 -10.82 -24.32 18.14
C LEU A 478 -10.43 -24.04 19.60
N THR A 479 -9.37 -24.68 20.08
CA THR A 479 -8.94 -24.58 21.49
C THR A 479 -7.84 -23.55 21.73
N ASN A 480 -6.84 -23.46 20.85
CA ASN A 480 -5.66 -22.63 21.06
C ASN A 480 -5.63 -21.43 20.10
N LYS A 481 -6.43 -20.39 20.39
CA LYS A 481 -6.45 -19.18 19.55
C LYS A 481 -5.11 -18.47 19.59
N VAL A 482 -4.59 -18.13 18.41
CA VAL A 482 -3.34 -17.36 18.24
C VAL A 482 -3.70 -15.88 18.25
N THR A 483 -3.03 -15.10 19.10
CA THR A 483 -3.26 -13.65 19.25
C THR A 483 -2.03 -12.82 18.90
N ASN A 484 -0.86 -13.44 18.83
CA ASN A 484 0.40 -12.86 18.38
C ASN A 484 1.32 -13.96 17.85
N THR A 485 2.45 -13.55 17.27
CA THR A 485 3.40 -14.45 16.59
C THR A 485 4.74 -14.58 17.29
N GLU A 486 4.93 -13.95 18.45
CA GLU A 486 6.21 -13.87 19.17
C GLU A 486 6.81 -15.25 19.47
N ASN A 487 5.96 -16.24 19.77
CA ASN A 487 6.39 -17.59 20.16
C ASN A 487 6.17 -18.64 19.07
N ILE A 488 5.91 -18.25 17.82
CA ILE A 488 5.74 -19.21 16.72
C ILE A 488 7.08 -19.87 16.38
N VAL A 489 8.13 -19.06 16.28
CA VAL A 489 9.47 -19.53 15.93
C VAL A 489 10.26 -19.75 17.21
N ASN A 490 10.60 -21.01 17.49
CA ASN A 490 11.43 -21.36 18.64
C ASN A 490 12.64 -22.14 18.13
N VAL A 491 13.79 -21.48 18.12
CA VAL A 491 15.07 -22.11 17.74
C VAL A 491 15.86 -22.47 18.98
N VAL A 492 16.45 -23.67 18.99
CA VAL A 492 17.37 -24.08 20.05
C VAL A 492 18.63 -23.21 19.92
N PRO A 493 19.09 -22.56 21.00
CA PRO A 493 20.30 -21.77 20.97
C PRO A 493 21.49 -22.58 20.47
N VAL A 494 22.18 -22.05 19.47
CA VAL A 494 23.40 -22.63 18.94
C VAL A 494 24.47 -22.63 20.04
N VAL A 495 25.25 -23.70 20.09
CA VAL A 495 26.35 -23.86 21.05
C VAL A 495 27.68 -23.73 20.34
N LYS A 496 28.73 -23.34 21.08
CA LYS A 496 30.07 -23.21 20.50
C LYS A 496 30.55 -24.56 19.93
N SER A 497 30.99 -24.54 18.68
CA SER A 497 31.69 -25.64 18.01
C SER A 497 33.11 -25.21 17.65
N ASN A 498 34.04 -26.17 17.69
CA ASN A 498 35.38 -25.97 17.13
C ASN A 498 35.51 -26.59 15.73
N TYR A 499 34.44 -27.16 15.18
CA TYR A 499 34.46 -27.87 13.90
C TYR A 499 33.61 -27.19 12.82
N ALA A 500 32.27 -27.22 12.92
CA ALA A 500 31.40 -26.58 11.93
C ALA A 500 30.03 -26.16 12.52
N TYR A 501 29.40 -25.21 11.84
CA TYR A 501 27.98 -24.87 12.00
C TYR A 501 27.23 -25.15 10.71
N ILE A 502 25.95 -25.52 10.80
CA ILE A 502 25.12 -25.89 9.66
C ILE A 502 23.74 -25.25 9.81
N MET A 503 23.26 -24.64 8.72
CA MET A 503 21.94 -24.04 8.57
C MET A 503 21.23 -24.70 7.40
N ASP A 504 19.97 -25.10 7.57
CA ASP A 504 19.18 -25.54 6.42
C ASP A 504 18.77 -24.35 5.55
N TRP A 505 18.54 -24.57 4.26
CA TRP A 505 18.22 -23.50 3.31
C TRP A 505 16.71 -23.22 3.20
N ASP A 506 15.87 -24.12 3.69
CA ASP A 506 14.40 -24.04 3.51
C ASP A 506 13.74 -22.87 4.27
N ASP A 507 14.40 -22.32 5.30
CA ASP A 507 13.84 -21.23 6.12
C ASP A 507 13.79 -19.89 5.36
N TYR A 508 12.67 -19.18 5.49
CA TYR A 508 12.41 -17.90 4.83
C TYR A 508 13.52 -16.85 5.02
N TYR A 509 14.17 -16.81 6.19
CA TYR A 509 15.26 -15.88 6.49
C TYR A 509 16.67 -16.47 6.32
N ALA A 510 16.81 -17.68 5.78
CA ALA A 510 18.12 -18.28 5.49
C ALA A 510 19.01 -17.37 4.61
N PRO A 511 18.50 -16.68 3.56
CA PRO A 511 19.32 -15.73 2.79
C PRO A 511 19.84 -14.55 3.62
N ALA A 512 19.02 -14.02 4.53
CA ALA A 512 19.39 -12.89 5.39
C ALA A 512 20.47 -13.31 6.41
N ALA A 513 20.31 -14.47 7.03
CA ALA A 513 21.30 -15.03 7.95
C ALA A 513 22.63 -15.36 7.25
N LEU A 514 22.57 -15.91 6.03
CA LEU A 514 23.75 -16.14 5.19
C LEU A 514 24.47 -14.83 4.89
N HIS A 515 23.73 -13.81 4.41
CA HIS A 515 24.31 -12.51 4.10
C HIS A 515 24.97 -11.88 5.33
N HIS A 516 24.30 -11.91 6.48
CA HIS A 516 24.83 -11.40 7.73
C HIS A 516 26.16 -12.07 8.10
N MET A 517 26.23 -13.40 8.07
CA MET A 517 27.46 -14.15 8.34
C MET A 517 28.60 -13.77 7.37
N GLN A 518 28.31 -13.71 6.06
CA GLN A 518 29.29 -13.33 5.04
C GLN A 518 29.76 -11.87 5.18
N SER A 519 28.86 -10.94 5.53
CA SER A 519 29.17 -9.51 5.74
C SER A 519 30.15 -9.30 6.90
N LYS A 520 30.17 -10.22 7.86
CA LYS A 520 31.12 -10.26 8.98
C LYS A 520 32.42 -11.01 8.65
N GLY A 521 32.57 -11.48 7.41
CA GLY A 521 33.77 -12.14 6.89
C GLY A 521 33.81 -13.65 7.08
N LEU A 522 32.68 -14.31 7.37
CA LEU A 522 32.65 -15.77 7.41
C LEU A 522 32.66 -16.37 6.00
N LYS A 523 33.54 -17.35 5.79
CA LYS A 523 33.57 -18.20 4.59
C LYS A 523 32.62 -19.36 4.80
N VAL A 524 31.72 -19.59 3.85
CA VAL A 524 30.65 -20.59 3.96
C VAL A 524 30.60 -21.46 2.71
N ALA A 525 30.01 -22.64 2.84
CA ALA A 525 29.85 -23.59 1.74
C ALA A 525 28.41 -24.08 1.65
N ALA A 526 27.90 -24.30 0.43
CA ALA A 526 26.60 -24.88 0.18
C ALA A 526 26.71 -26.39 -0.12
N ALA A 527 25.73 -27.15 0.34
CA ALA A 527 25.62 -28.59 0.08
C ALA A 527 24.95 -28.88 -1.28
N PHE A 528 25.66 -29.57 -2.17
CA PHE A 528 25.15 -30.02 -3.47
C PHE A 528 24.56 -31.44 -3.42
N LYS A 529 24.60 -32.09 -2.25
CA LYS A 529 23.96 -33.38 -1.98
C LYS A 529 23.50 -33.40 -0.52
N PRO A 530 22.37 -34.07 -0.22
CA PRO A 530 21.88 -34.20 1.15
C PRO A 530 22.81 -35.07 2.02
N PHE A 531 22.76 -34.83 3.33
CA PHE A 531 23.52 -35.59 4.32
C PHE A 531 22.84 -35.55 5.70
N SER A 532 23.27 -36.43 6.59
CA SER A 532 22.84 -36.48 7.98
C SER A 532 24.06 -36.43 8.90
N VAL A 533 24.05 -35.64 9.96
CA VAL A 533 25.20 -35.52 10.88
C VAL A 533 24.74 -35.39 12.34
N GLY A 534 25.59 -35.83 13.27
CA GLY A 534 25.39 -35.60 14.69
C GLY A 534 25.61 -34.13 15.06
N THR A 535 24.59 -33.51 15.66
CA THR A 535 24.60 -32.11 16.08
C THR A 535 24.36 -31.95 17.58
N ASN A 536 24.38 -30.72 18.10
CA ASN A 536 23.95 -30.39 19.46
C ASN A 536 22.46 -30.71 19.74
N ALA A 537 21.65 -30.94 18.70
CA ALA A 537 20.25 -31.35 18.80
C ALA A 537 20.03 -32.84 18.49
N GLY A 538 21.11 -33.64 18.41
CA GLY A 538 21.06 -35.05 17.98
C GLY A 538 21.34 -35.21 16.48
N ALA A 539 21.00 -36.38 15.93
CA ALA A 539 21.09 -36.64 14.49
C ALA A 539 20.12 -35.72 13.73
N LYS A 540 20.63 -35.00 12.71
CA LYS A 540 19.84 -34.08 11.91
C LYS A 540 20.16 -34.26 10.43
N ASP A 541 19.11 -34.30 9.62
CA ASP A 541 19.17 -34.36 8.16
C ASP A 541 19.20 -32.94 7.57
N PHE A 542 19.96 -32.76 6.50
CA PHE A 542 20.14 -31.52 5.75
C PHE A 542 19.99 -31.78 4.25
N HIS A 543 19.34 -30.85 3.55
CA HIS A 543 18.96 -30.98 2.14
C HIS A 543 19.93 -30.26 1.18
N TYR A 544 19.52 -30.15 -0.09
CA TYR A 544 20.27 -29.38 -1.09
C TYR A 544 20.26 -27.90 -0.71
N GLY A 545 21.41 -27.24 -0.87
CA GLY A 545 21.56 -25.82 -0.56
C GLY A 545 21.91 -25.52 0.90
N SER A 546 21.84 -26.49 1.83
CA SER A 546 22.18 -26.25 3.23
C SER A 546 23.59 -25.65 3.37
N ILE A 547 23.71 -24.67 4.26
CA ILE A 547 24.89 -23.83 4.43
C ILE A 547 25.73 -24.35 5.58
N MET A 548 27.03 -24.57 5.33
CA MET A 548 28.02 -24.95 6.32
C MET A 548 29.02 -23.80 6.54
N VAL A 549 29.26 -23.48 7.81
CA VAL A 549 30.36 -22.61 8.27
C VAL A 549 31.49 -23.50 8.85
N PRO A 550 32.59 -23.75 8.12
CA PRO A 550 33.71 -24.54 8.61
C PRO A 550 34.64 -23.70 9.50
N VAL A 551 34.68 -23.98 10.81
CA VAL A 551 35.40 -23.16 11.81
C VAL A 551 36.90 -23.10 11.54
N SER A 552 37.52 -24.23 11.21
CA SER A 552 38.98 -24.31 10.96
C SER A 552 39.45 -23.61 9.68
N LYS A 553 38.53 -23.21 8.79
CA LYS A 553 38.84 -22.50 7.54
C LYS A 553 38.59 -21.00 7.63
N GLN A 554 38.27 -20.48 8.81
CA GLN A 554 38.06 -19.05 9.03
C GLN A 554 39.37 -18.35 9.38
N GLU A 555 39.44 -17.05 9.11
CA GLU A 555 40.52 -16.16 9.60
C GLU A 555 40.23 -15.65 11.02
N LYS A 556 39.14 -16.14 11.64
CA LYS A 556 38.65 -15.77 12.96
C LYS A 556 38.81 -16.94 13.93
N THR A 557 38.90 -16.64 15.22
CA THR A 557 38.90 -17.65 16.29
C THR A 557 37.55 -18.36 16.38
N SER A 558 37.51 -19.57 16.96
CA SER A 558 36.23 -20.27 17.17
C SER A 558 35.26 -19.52 18.09
N ALA A 559 35.74 -18.59 18.92
CA ALA A 559 34.88 -17.73 19.73
C ALA A 559 34.20 -16.65 18.87
N GLU A 560 34.96 -15.95 18.03
CA GLU A 560 34.40 -14.92 17.13
C GLU A 560 33.44 -15.53 16.08
N VAL A 561 33.76 -16.71 15.54
CA VAL A 561 32.84 -17.42 14.62
C VAL A 561 31.53 -17.76 15.34
N PHE A 562 31.62 -18.26 16.57
CA PHE A 562 30.45 -18.57 17.37
C PHE A 562 29.58 -17.33 17.63
N GLU A 563 30.19 -16.21 18.00
CA GLU A 563 29.49 -14.94 18.22
C GLU A 563 28.72 -14.50 16.97
N ILE A 564 29.35 -14.50 15.79
CA ILE A 564 28.68 -14.12 14.53
C ILE A 564 27.53 -15.08 14.19
N VAL A 565 27.72 -16.38 14.36
CA VAL A 565 26.66 -17.39 14.10
C VAL A 565 25.51 -17.22 15.08
N GLN A 566 25.80 -16.94 16.35
CA GLN A 566 24.79 -16.66 17.37
C GLN A 566 24.03 -15.36 17.07
N GLU A 567 24.72 -14.29 16.69
CA GLU A 567 24.12 -13.03 16.25
C GLU A 567 23.14 -13.26 15.08
N ALA A 568 23.55 -14.02 14.06
CA ALA A 568 22.70 -14.37 12.92
C ALA A 568 21.47 -15.17 13.35
N GLN A 569 21.65 -16.19 14.21
CA GLN A 569 20.54 -16.98 14.75
C GLN A 569 19.54 -16.09 15.51
N THR A 570 20.02 -15.26 16.44
CA THR A 570 19.15 -14.42 17.28
C THR A 570 18.44 -13.34 16.47
N LYS A 571 19.11 -12.76 15.47
CA LYS A 571 18.54 -11.69 14.66
C LYS A 571 17.43 -12.19 13.73
N PHE A 572 17.65 -13.33 13.07
CA PHE A 572 16.74 -13.84 12.03
C PHE A 572 15.90 -15.03 12.49
N ASN A 573 16.09 -15.52 13.72
CA ASN A 573 15.42 -16.69 14.28
C ASN A 573 15.50 -17.93 13.36
N VAL A 574 16.65 -18.16 12.74
CA VAL A 574 16.89 -19.32 11.86
C VAL A 574 17.54 -20.48 12.64
N PRO A 575 17.13 -21.75 12.43
CA PRO A 575 17.77 -22.88 13.07
C PRO A 575 19.24 -23.04 12.63
N LEU A 576 20.16 -23.08 13.60
CA LEU A 576 21.59 -23.25 13.39
C LEU A 576 22.12 -24.34 14.31
N TYR A 577 22.87 -25.28 13.74
CA TYR A 577 23.31 -26.49 14.41
C TYR A 577 24.82 -26.59 14.46
N ALA A 578 25.36 -26.94 15.63
CA ALA A 578 26.77 -27.21 15.84
C ALA A 578 27.09 -28.68 15.55
N ALA A 579 28.01 -28.94 14.62
CA ALA A 579 28.58 -30.26 14.39
C ALA A 579 30.00 -30.31 14.96
N ASN A 580 30.37 -31.44 15.58
CA ASN A 580 31.69 -31.64 16.22
C ASN A 580 32.62 -32.58 15.43
N THR A 581 32.14 -33.10 14.31
CA THR A 581 32.88 -34.00 13.41
C THR A 581 32.42 -33.77 11.98
N GLY A 582 33.28 -34.12 11.01
CA GLY A 582 32.93 -34.12 9.59
C GLY A 582 32.35 -35.43 9.09
N PHE A 583 32.35 -36.46 9.93
CA PHE A 583 31.86 -37.79 9.59
C PHE A 583 30.33 -37.82 9.68
N SER A 584 29.69 -37.91 8.52
CA SER A 584 28.23 -37.94 8.42
C SER A 584 27.68 -39.31 8.82
N LEU A 585 26.48 -39.33 9.38
CA LEU A 585 25.71 -40.55 9.66
C LEU A 585 25.21 -41.19 8.37
N SER A 586 24.90 -40.37 7.36
CA SER A 586 24.51 -40.80 6.01
C SER A 586 24.78 -39.68 4.99
N GLY A 587 24.84 -40.03 3.70
CA GLY A 587 25.07 -39.05 2.62
C GLY A 587 26.54 -38.61 2.50
N VAL A 588 26.76 -37.34 2.15
CA VAL A 588 28.12 -36.79 1.98
C VAL A 588 28.70 -36.31 3.31
N ASP A 589 30.01 -36.52 3.51
CA ASP A 589 30.74 -35.93 4.64
C ASP A 589 30.91 -34.42 4.50
N LEU A 590 31.06 -33.70 5.62
CA LEU A 590 31.24 -32.24 5.62
C LEU A 590 32.54 -31.78 4.92
N GLY A 591 33.51 -32.68 4.77
CA GLY A 591 34.74 -32.45 4.00
C GLY A 591 34.63 -32.79 2.50
N SER A 592 33.47 -33.24 2.04
CA SER A 592 33.26 -33.69 0.66
C SER A 592 33.36 -32.54 -0.35
N ARG A 593 33.75 -32.86 -1.60
CA ARG A 593 33.68 -31.93 -2.75
C ARG A 593 32.26 -31.47 -3.10
N ASN A 594 31.24 -32.07 -2.48
CA ASN A 594 29.84 -31.64 -2.61
C ASN A 594 29.48 -30.51 -1.62
N LEU A 595 30.40 -30.12 -0.72
CA LEU A 595 30.28 -28.90 0.09
C LEU A 595 31.18 -27.84 -0.56
N GLN A 596 30.57 -26.98 -1.38
CA GLN A 596 31.30 -26.04 -2.22
C GLN A 596 31.23 -24.64 -1.62
N TYR A 597 32.39 -23.98 -1.54
CA TYR A 597 32.47 -22.59 -1.11
C TYR A 597 31.56 -21.71 -1.97
N ILE A 598 30.82 -20.81 -1.34
CA ILE A 598 30.00 -19.81 -2.03
C ILE A 598 30.52 -18.40 -1.72
N GLU A 599 30.70 -17.62 -2.77
CA GLU A 599 31.12 -16.22 -2.66
C GLU A 599 29.97 -15.34 -2.21
N ALA A 600 30.29 -14.26 -1.49
CA ALA A 600 29.30 -13.25 -1.12
C ALA A 600 28.90 -12.47 -2.39
N PRO A 601 27.59 -12.30 -2.66
CA PRO A 601 27.15 -11.46 -3.76
C PRO A 601 27.54 -9.99 -3.52
N LYS A 602 28.20 -9.40 -4.51
CA LYS A 602 28.35 -7.94 -4.66
C LYS A 602 27.48 -7.52 -5.82
N ALA A 603 26.23 -7.20 -5.48
CA ALA A 603 25.14 -7.04 -6.44
C ALA A 603 25.00 -5.60 -6.96
N ALA A 604 24.65 -5.49 -8.24
CA ALA A 604 24.16 -4.27 -8.86
C ALA A 604 22.84 -4.52 -9.60
N MET A 605 22.05 -3.47 -9.81
CA MET A 605 20.83 -3.47 -10.62
C MET A 605 20.80 -2.25 -11.52
N ILE A 606 20.34 -2.39 -12.76
CA ILE A 606 20.15 -1.27 -13.67
C ILE A 606 18.81 -0.59 -13.36
N ILE A 607 18.82 0.73 -13.26
CA ILE A 607 17.65 1.59 -13.00
C ILE A 607 17.67 2.81 -13.93
N GLY A 608 16.61 3.61 -13.94
CA GLY A 608 16.54 4.84 -14.74
C GLY A 608 15.55 4.76 -15.90
N GLU A 609 15.64 5.74 -16.80
CA GLU A 609 14.76 5.80 -17.96
C GLU A 609 14.80 4.49 -18.76
N GLY A 610 13.61 4.02 -19.17
CA GLY A 610 13.49 2.77 -19.91
C GLY A 610 13.52 1.49 -19.06
N VAL A 611 13.48 1.59 -17.73
CA VAL A 611 13.46 0.45 -16.78
C VAL A 611 12.15 0.44 -15.98
N ASN A 612 11.55 -0.74 -15.80
CA ASN A 612 10.33 -0.88 -14.99
C ASN A 612 10.63 -0.60 -13.50
N SER A 613 10.08 0.50 -12.99
CA SER A 613 10.30 0.91 -11.59
C SER A 613 9.65 -0.02 -10.58
N TYR A 614 8.53 -0.67 -10.91
CA TYR A 614 7.83 -1.58 -10.01
C TYR A 614 8.67 -2.83 -9.75
N GLU A 615 9.16 -3.45 -10.83
CA GLU A 615 10.02 -4.63 -10.75
C GLU A 615 11.37 -4.31 -10.08
N ALA A 616 11.97 -3.16 -10.41
CA ALA A 616 13.19 -2.70 -9.74
C ALA A 616 12.95 -2.43 -8.25
N GLY A 617 11.79 -1.86 -7.91
CA GLY A 617 11.35 -1.58 -6.56
C GLY A 617 11.23 -2.85 -5.71
N GLU A 618 10.64 -3.91 -6.28
CA GLU A 618 10.54 -5.23 -5.64
C GLU A 618 11.92 -5.81 -5.28
N VAL A 619 12.85 -5.81 -6.24
CA VAL A 619 14.23 -6.28 -6.02
C VAL A 619 14.92 -5.46 -4.94
N TRP A 620 14.79 -4.12 -5.01
CA TRP A 620 15.41 -3.24 -4.03
C TRP A 620 14.84 -3.50 -2.64
N HIS A 621 13.51 -3.52 -2.48
CA HIS A 621 12.87 -3.75 -1.20
C HIS A 621 13.17 -5.14 -0.62
N LEU A 622 13.17 -6.20 -1.43
CA LEU A 622 13.53 -7.55 -0.98
C LEU A 622 14.94 -7.57 -0.37
N LEU A 623 15.92 -7.05 -1.11
CA LEU A 623 17.30 -7.09 -0.68
C LEU A 623 17.56 -6.15 0.50
N ASP A 624 17.03 -4.94 0.47
CA ASP A 624 17.24 -3.91 1.49
C ASP A 624 16.53 -4.24 2.81
N THR A 625 15.25 -4.61 2.75
CA THR A 625 14.39 -4.73 3.93
C THR A 625 14.29 -6.15 4.48
N ARG A 626 14.32 -7.19 3.63
CA ARG A 626 14.14 -8.59 4.07
C ARG A 626 15.46 -9.33 4.24
N VAL A 627 16.43 -9.08 3.35
CA VAL A 627 17.74 -9.73 3.38
C VAL A 627 18.79 -8.88 4.09
N GLU A 628 18.57 -7.56 4.20
CA GLU A 628 19.54 -6.57 4.66
C GLU A 628 20.84 -6.57 3.83
N MET A 629 20.74 -6.90 2.54
CA MET A 629 21.84 -6.92 1.60
C MET A 629 21.81 -5.66 0.72
N PRO A 630 22.89 -4.86 0.70
CA PRO A 630 22.94 -3.68 -0.16
C PRO A 630 23.00 -4.09 -1.63
N ILE A 631 22.23 -3.39 -2.47
CA ILE A 631 22.32 -3.48 -3.93
C ILE A 631 22.65 -2.11 -4.54
N THR A 632 23.69 -2.08 -5.37
CA THR A 632 24.04 -0.85 -6.09
C THR A 632 23.06 -0.63 -7.24
N LYS A 633 22.33 0.48 -7.19
CA LYS A 633 21.42 0.88 -8.27
C LYS A 633 22.18 1.74 -9.27
N ILE A 634 22.50 1.19 -10.44
CA ILE A 634 23.24 1.86 -11.51
C ILE A 634 22.24 2.49 -12.47
N ARG A 635 22.30 3.81 -12.61
CA ARG A 635 21.55 4.54 -13.64
C ARG A 635 21.95 4.06 -15.04
N SER A 636 20.97 3.76 -15.89
CA SER A 636 21.16 3.26 -17.26
C SER A 636 22.05 4.21 -18.08
N GLU A 637 21.89 5.52 -17.90
CA GLU A 637 22.68 6.55 -18.59
C GLU A 637 24.16 6.58 -18.15
N MET A 638 24.48 5.98 -17.01
CA MET A 638 25.84 5.87 -16.48
C MET A 638 26.47 4.49 -16.72
N PHE A 639 25.70 3.51 -17.21
CA PHE A 639 26.11 2.11 -17.25
C PHE A 639 27.40 1.87 -18.03
N ASP A 640 27.64 2.63 -19.10
CA ASP A 640 28.87 2.56 -19.90
C ASP A 640 30.12 2.86 -19.08
N ARG A 641 30.02 3.83 -18.16
CA ARG A 641 31.13 4.33 -17.35
C ARG A 641 31.40 3.50 -16.10
N VAL A 642 30.48 2.61 -15.72
CA VAL A 642 30.64 1.74 -14.55
C VAL A 642 31.51 0.53 -14.88
N SER A 643 32.48 0.22 -14.03
CA SER A 643 33.25 -1.02 -14.18
C SER A 643 32.46 -2.21 -13.65
N LEU A 644 32.01 -3.12 -14.51
CA LEU A 644 31.29 -4.32 -14.07
C LEU A 644 32.18 -5.28 -13.27
N SER A 645 33.51 -5.20 -13.41
CA SER A 645 34.44 -6.00 -12.60
C SER A 645 34.33 -5.75 -11.10
N ASP A 646 33.73 -4.62 -10.70
CA ASP A 646 33.51 -4.29 -9.31
C ASP A 646 32.35 -5.10 -8.71
N TYR A 647 31.60 -5.84 -9.52
CA TYR A 647 30.41 -6.60 -9.13
C TYR A 647 30.53 -8.05 -9.63
N ASN A 648 29.93 -8.99 -8.92
CA ASN A 648 29.84 -10.39 -9.35
C ASN A 648 28.40 -10.85 -9.65
N THR A 649 27.41 -10.00 -9.35
CA THR A 649 25.99 -10.26 -9.60
C THR A 649 25.34 -9.01 -10.18
N LEU A 650 24.58 -9.18 -11.27
CA LEU A 650 23.82 -8.13 -11.94
C LEU A 650 22.37 -8.55 -12.03
N VAL A 651 21.46 -7.74 -11.51
CA VAL A 651 20.01 -7.93 -11.63
C VAL A 651 19.49 -7.00 -12.73
N MET A 652 18.72 -7.57 -13.66
CA MET A 652 18.03 -6.83 -14.71
C MET A 652 16.54 -7.16 -14.66
N VAL A 653 15.73 -6.11 -14.66
CA VAL A 653 14.27 -6.17 -14.74
C VAL A 653 13.82 -5.72 -16.13
N SER A 654 12.52 -5.79 -16.41
CA SER A 654 11.95 -5.35 -17.70
C SER A 654 12.48 -3.98 -18.11
N THR A 655 12.95 -3.91 -19.35
CA THR A 655 13.37 -2.67 -20.00
C THR A 655 12.63 -2.53 -21.33
N TRP A 656 12.51 -1.30 -21.83
CA TRP A 656 11.91 -1.00 -23.14
C TRP A 656 12.77 -0.03 -23.95
N GLY A 657 12.54 0.01 -25.25
CA GLY A 657 13.35 0.84 -26.15
C GLY A 657 14.80 0.36 -26.23
N SER A 658 15.73 1.30 -26.33
CA SER A 658 17.18 1.05 -26.45
C SER A 658 17.94 1.28 -25.14
N THR A 659 17.34 0.94 -23.98
CA THR A 659 17.98 1.10 -22.66
C THR A 659 19.32 0.39 -22.57
N ILE A 660 19.42 -0.78 -23.22
CA ILE A 660 20.65 -1.56 -23.33
C ILE A 660 21.03 -1.68 -24.80
N ASP A 661 22.09 -1.01 -25.21
CA ASP A 661 22.59 -1.06 -26.59
C ASP A 661 23.50 -2.27 -26.85
N SER A 662 23.94 -2.44 -28.10
CA SER A 662 24.82 -3.56 -28.49
C SER A 662 26.19 -3.57 -27.80
N ILE A 663 26.71 -2.40 -27.41
CA ILE A 663 28.00 -2.27 -26.71
C ILE A 663 27.84 -2.72 -25.27
N GLN A 664 26.78 -2.27 -24.61
CA GLN A 664 26.40 -2.64 -23.25
C GLN A 664 26.04 -4.12 -23.15
N GLN A 665 25.32 -4.65 -24.15
CA GLN A 665 25.02 -6.06 -24.27
C GLN A 665 26.30 -6.90 -24.36
N LYS A 666 27.26 -6.52 -25.22
CA LYS A 666 28.56 -7.20 -25.30
C LYS A 666 29.31 -7.14 -23.97
N LYS A 667 29.31 -5.98 -23.30
CA LYS A 667 29.91 -5.78 -21.98
C LYS A 667 29.34 -6.75 -20.94
N ILE A 668 28.02 -6.94 -20.92
CA ILE A 668 27.35 -7.91 -20.03
C ILE A 668 27.73 -9.34 -20.41
N LYS A 669 27.72 -9.70 -21.70
CA LYS A 669 28.12 -11.04 -22.18
C LYS A 669 29.55 -11.40 -21.79
N ASP A 670 30.49 -10.49 -22.02
CA ASP A 670 31.89 -10.68 -21.67
C ASP A 670 32.08 -10.83 -20.15
N TRP A 671 31.28 -10.13 -19.34
CA TRP A 671 31.28 -10.22 -17.89
C TRP A 671 30.68 -11.54 -17.38
N VAL A 672 29.57 -12.01 -17.94
CA VAL A 672 28.99 -13.33 -17.61
C VAL A 672 29.94 -14.46 -18.02
N ALA A 673 30.62 -14.34 -19.17
CA ALA A 673 31.60 -15.33 -19.63
C ALA A 673 32.80 -15.50 -18.69
N GLN A 674 33.05 -14.54 -17.79
CA GLN A 674 34.06 -14.64 -16.73
C GLN A 674 33.58 -15.41 -15.48
N GLY A 675 32.35 -15.93 -15.50
CA GLY A 675 31.77 -16.72 -14.40
C GLY A 675 30.89 -15.92 -13.44
N ASN A 676 30.56 -14.67 -13.78
CA ASN A 676 29.65 -13.85 -12.97
C ASN A 676 28.17 -14.19 -13.22
N THR A 677 27.29 -13.74 -12.30
CA THR A 677 25.87 -14.11 -12.30
C THR A 677 24.99 -12.99 -12.85
N LEU A 678 24.25 -13.26 -13.93
CA LEU A 678 23.17 -12.40 -14.41
C LEU A 678 21.82 -12.98 -13.93
N ILE A 679 21.05 -12.18 -13.19
CA ILE A 679 19.68 -12.49 -12.77
C ILE A 679 18.74 -11.62 -13.59
N THR A 680 17.80 -12.25 -14.30
CA THR A 680 16.82 -11.54 -15.13
C THR A 680 15.40 -11.80 -14.65
N ILE A 681 14.57 -10.77 -14.71
CA ILE A 681 13.14 -10.80 -14.30
C ILE A 681 12.26 -10.35 -15.47
N ALA A 682 11.12 -11.01 -15.66
CA ALA A 682 10.10 -10.66 -16.64
C ALA A 682 10.67 -10.35 -18.05
N GLY A 683 10.54 -9.12 -18.53
CA GLY A 683 11.01 -8.68 -19.84
C GLY A 683 12.53 -8.79 -20.02
N ALA A 684 13.33 -8.67 -18.95
CA ALA A 684 14.77 -8.90 -19.03
C ALA A 684 15.11 -10.36 -19.34
N SER A 685 14.29 -11.32 -18.89
CA SER A 685 14.52 -12.74 -19.21
C SER A 685 14.30 -12.99 -20.69
N LYS A 686 13.27 -12.37 -21.28
CA LYS A 686 13.07 -12.39 -22.73
C LYS A 686 14.25 -11.75 -23.46
N TRP A 687 14.68 -10.55 -23.05
CA TRP A 687 15.84 -9.87 -23.62
C TRP A 687 17.11 -10.73 -23.57
N ALA A 688 17.38 -11.40 -22.44
CA ALA A 688 18.57 -12.23 -22.27
C ALA A 688 18.56 -13.47 -23.19
N VAL A 689 17.40 -14.05 -23.45
CA VAL A 689 17.22 -15.18 -24.38
C VAL A 689 17.38 -14.74 -25.84
N GLU A 690 16.89 -13.55 -26.20
CA GLU A 690 16.97 -13.00 -27.56
C GLU A 690 18.35 -12.41 -27.90
N SER A 691 19.18 -12.18 -26.89
CA SER A 691 20.43 -11.41 -26.95
C SER A 691 21.63 -12.14 -27.53
#